data_AF-A0A4U0WM45-F1
#
_entry.id   AF-A0A4U0WM45-F1
#
_cell.length_a   1.000
_cell.length_b   1.000
_cell.length_c   1.000
_cell.angle_alpha   90.00
_cell.angle_beta   90.00
_cell.angle_gamma   90.00
#
_symmetry.space_group_name_H-M   'P 1'
#
loop_
_entity.id
_entity.type
_entity.pdbx_description
1 polymer ?
#
loop_
_entity_poly.entity_id
_entity_poly.type
_entity_poly.pdbx_seq_one_letter_code
_entity_poly.pdbx_strand_id
1 'polypeptide(L)'
;MKRKNEDQLDFVANGKPKKRAFTDQEVKRNFRTGLFDTKVLKQYTDEYAESQPYKHGVIANLINAQLLRNVRDEIRQNLHFTPKETDIYKIHQSGDLANLDGLDNASLGLLPSLLTLRDALYSSTFRHYISTVAGAGPLSGKKTDMAINVYTPGCHLLCHDDVIGSRRVSYILYLTDPDVAWKPEWGGALRLYPAEIMEDEKGDKTKVPSPEFSEVVPPSWNQLAFFAVQPGESFHDVEEVYKRSDGDTNEDGGRVRMAISGWYHIPQEGEDGYEEGLEETLAQKSSLAQLQGKADTFDLPQPQWNERKQEDTDEGSEGEPELTEEDLQFLLKYVTPTYLTPDTVEELSEMFEEECTLRLANFLSKRFSAQLRTYLESTDIQPADPGLFSVARPPHKHRFLYRQPLVGSASNAPQPKSVYEELIDVFFPSPAFKKWLSLATGLTLTRASVLARRFRKGLDYTLATSYEEEEPQLEVCLAITPTRGWGDDKQDELDNAAATTDDDVMNRNGEKANGRVRSSDEGKAAEDSLLKDEDGVGGYELYMAGDDDDDVSDDGSDHGVEIPASAKNQPSSHTGAGKRRKADPAIYKSSSGTNEDDGVLFSMPAGWNNMSVVLRDKGTLRFVKYVSKAAKGDRWDICADFGVKPEDEDNEDDDGGATDGQGRKERSDVPVEEDEEDEEEEEWKGFDD
;
A
#
# COMPACT_ATOMS: atom_id res chain seq x y z
N MET A 1 -0.13 67.48 -7.00
CA MET A 1 -1.37 66.77 -6.64
C MET A 1 -1.77 65.86 -7.79
N LYS A 2 -1.99 64.58 -7.46
CA LYS A 2 -2.76 63.52 -8.15
C LYS A 2 -2.32 63.07 -9.57
N ARG A 3 -1.65 61.91 -9.57
CA ARG A 3 -1.48 60.98 -10.69
C ARG A 3 -2.77 60.17 -10.91
N LYS A 4 -3.13 59.90 -12.16
CA LYS A 4 -4.16 58.95 -12.57
C LYS A 4 -3.53 57.56 -12.73
N ASN A 5 -4.10 56.57 -12.07
CA ASN A 5 -3.88 55.14 -12.28
C ASN A 5 -5.28 54.53 -12.30
N GLU A 6 -5.70 53.94 -13.42
CA GLU A 6 -6.91 53.12 -13.54
C GLU A 6 -6.58 52.01 -14.56
N ASP A 7 -6.11 50.87 -14.05
CA ASP A 7 -6.25 49.58 -14.71
C ASP A 7 -7.46 48.91 -14.06
N GLN A 8 -8.61 48.96 -14.74
CA GLN A 8 -9.81 48.22 -14.36
C GLN A 8 -9.74 46.82 -14.96
N LEU A 9 -9.85 45.81 -14.10
CA LEU A 9 -10.12 44.42 -14.48
C LEU A 9 -11.57 44.34 -14.99
N ASP A 10 -11.75 44.08 -16.29
CA ASP A 10 -13.06 43.85 -16.88
C ASP A 10 -13.62 42.49 -16.44
N PHE A 11 -14.67 42.51 -15.62
CA PHE A 11 -15.44 41.33 -15.21
C PHE A 11 -16.65 41.12 -16.14
N VAL A 12 -16.89 39.87 -16.58
CA VAL A 12 -18.17 39.46 -17.19
C VAL A 12 -19.06 38.85 -16.12
N ALA A 13 -20.38 38.99 -16.31
CA ALA A 13 -21.49 38.71 -15.40
C ALA A 13 -21.66 37.24 -14.91
N ASN A 14 -20.60 36.45 -14.78
CA ASN A 14 -20.62 35.08 -14.21
C ASN A 14 -19.40 34.75 -13.32
N GLY A 15 -18.73 35.75 -12.73
CA GLY A 15 -17.86 35.55 -11.56
C GLY A 15 -16.54 34.77 -11.76
N LYS A 16 -16.24 34.26 -12.97
CA LYS A 16 -14.94 33.64 -13.29
C LYS A 16 -14.03 34.65 -14.00
N PRO A 17 -12.79 34.88 -13.52
CA PRO A 17 -11.83 35.72 -14.25
C PRO A 17 -11.52 35.06 -15.60
N LYS A 18 -11.54 35.86 -16.68
CA LYS A 18 -11.12 35.39 -18.01
C LYS A 18 -9.63 35.02 -17.93
N LYS A 19 -9.24 33.77 -18.23
CA LYS A 19 -7.83 33.40 -18.47
C LYS A 19 -7.29 34.36 -19.53
N ARG A 20 -6.42 35.30 -19.13
CA ARG A 20 -5.83 36.28 -20.05
C ARG A 20 -4.85 35.52 -20.94
N ALA A 21 -5.09 35.50 -22.25
CA ALA A 21 -4.14 34.92 -23.19
C ALA A 21 -2.86 35.77 -23.19
N PHE A 22 -1.82 35.27 -22.54
CA PHE A 22 -0.50 35.89 -22.59
C PHE A 22 0.08 35.78 -24.00
N THR A 23 0.79 36.81 -24.44
CA THR A 23 1.59 36.73 -25.65
C THR A 23 2.79 35.79 -25.43
N ASP A 24 3.29 35.14 -26.48
CA ASP A 24 4.48 34.28 -26.40
C ASP A 24 5.68 34.96 -25.74
N GLN A 25 5.85 36.29 -25.94
CA GLN A 25 6.92 37.04 -25.31
C GLN A 25 6.72 37.21 -23.80
N GLU A 26 5.48 37.40 -23.34
CA GLU A 26 5.17 37.48 -21.91
C GLU A 26 5.39 36.14 -21.23
N VAL A 27 4.95 35.04 -21.86
CA VAL A 27 5.18 33.67 -21.37
C VAL A 27 6.67 33.39 -21.23
N LYS A 28 7.47 33.68 -22.26
CA LYS A 28 8.92 33.42 -22.26
C LYS A 28 9.69 34.14 -21.15
N ARG A 29 9.19 35.28 -20.65
CA ARG A 29 9.80 36.03 -19.54
C ARG A 29 9.68 35.33 -18.19
N ASN A 30 8.69 34.44 -18.05
CA ASN A 30 8.47 33.65 -16.84
C ASN A 30 9.46 32.48 -16.70
N PHE A 31 10.20 32.15 -17.76
CA PHE A 31 11.23 31.12 -17.77
C PHE A 31 12.64 31.72 -17.70
N ARG A 32 13.65 30.89 -17.44
CA ARG A 32 15.06 31.28 -17.53
C ARG A 32 15.40 31.78 -18.94
N THR A 33 16.19 32.84 -19.02
CA THR A 33 16.72 33.37 -20.27
C THR A 33 17.47 32.29 -21.06
N GLY A 34 17.14 32.15 -22.35
CA GLY A 34 17.77 31.18 -23.26
C GLY A 34 17.18 29.77 -23.24
N LEU A 35 16.19 29.47 -22.37
CA LEU A 35 15.55 28.14 -22.32
C LEU A 35 15.03 27.67 -23.68
N PHE A 36 14.43 28.59 -24.44
CA PHE A 36 13.80 28.33 -25.74
C PHE A 36 14.77 28.44 -26.93
N ASP A 37 16.07 28.60 -26.69
CA ASP A 37 17.05 28.64 -27.77
C ASP A 37 17.17 27.26 -28.43
N THR A 38 17.29 27.22 -29.76
CA THR A 38 17.32 25.95 -30.52
C THR A 38 18.43 25.00 -30.06
N LYS A 39 19.58 25.54 -29.63
CA LYS A 39 20.69 24.72 -29.10
C LYS A 39 20.33 24.05 -27.78
N VAL A 40 19.66 24.77 -26.88
CA VAL A 40 19.23 24.27 -25.57
C VAL A 40 18.12 23.25 -25.73
N LEU A 41 17.14 23.52 -26.62
CA LEU A 41 16.12 22.55 -26.98
C LEU A 41 16.74 21.26 -27.52
N LYS A 42 17.67 21.35 -28.48
CA LYS A 42 18.35 20.17 -29.03
C LYS A 42 19.10 19.39 -27.95
N GLN A 43 19.82 20.08 -27.07
CA GLN A 43 20.53 19.44 -25.96
C GLN A 43 19.58 18.59 -25.10
N TYR A 44 18.46 19.18 -24.64
CA TYR A 44 17.52 18.43 -23.82
C TYR A 44 16.79 17.31 -24.57
N THR A 45 16.53 17.48 -25.87
CA THR A 45 16.00 16.38 -26.71
C THR A 45 17.01 15.23 -26.81
N ASP A 46 18.29 15.51 -27.02
CA ASP A 46 19.34 14.49 -27.08
C ASP A 46 19.49 13.79 -25.71
N GLU A 47 19.57 14.55 -24.62
CA GLU A 47 19.66 14.02 -23.24
C GLU A 47 18.45 13.13 -22.90
N TYR A 48 17.22 13.58 -23.24
CA TYR A 48 16.01 12.80 -23.05
C TYR A 48 16.05 11.49 -23.86
N ALA A 49 16.47 11.56 -25.13
CA ALA A 49 16.55 10.39 -26.00
C ALA A 49 17.60 9.36 -25.55
N GLU A 50 18.68 9.79 -24.88
CA GLU A 50 19.74 8.92 -24.37
C GLU A 50 19.47 8.38 -22.96
N SER A 51 18.55 9.01 -22.22
CA SER A 51 18.22 8.66 -20.84
C SER A 51 17.69 7.21 -20.65
N GLN A 52 17.92 6.69 -19.45
CA GLN A 52 17.60 5.33 -18.96
C GLN A 52 17.19 5.43 -17.47
N PRO A 53 16.40 4.50 -16.91
CA PRO A 53 15.96 3.22 -17.48
C PRO A 53 14.82 3.33 -18.49
N TYR A 54 14.06 4.42 -18.43
CA TYR A 54 13.12 4.85 -19.46
C TYR A 54 13.36 6.33 -19.75
N LYS A 55 12.70 6.83 -20.81
CA LYS A 55 12.97 8.19 -21.28
C LYS A 55 12.45 9.24 -20.31
N HIS A 56 13.36 10.05 -19.80
CA HIS A 56 13.10 11.09 -18.81
C HIS A 56 14.01 12.30 -19.06
N GLY A 57 13.62 13.46 -18.54
CA GLY A 57 14.36 14.71 -18.69
C GLY A 57 14.52 15.45 -17.37
N VAL A 58 15.66 16.11 -17.21
CA VAL A 58 15.97 16.95 -16.03
C VAL A 58 16.45 18.33 -16.50
N ILE A 59 15.65 19.37 -16.27
CA ILE A 59 15.98 20.75 -16.65
C ILE A 59 16.29 21.55 -15.39
N ALA A 60 17.55 21.94 -15.23
CA ALA A 60 17.96 22.82 -14.15
C ALA A 60 17.67 24.31 -14.46
N ASN A 61 17.27 25.05 -13.43
CA ASN A 61 16.93 26.47 -13.52
C ASN A 61 15.85 26.76 -14.57
N LEU A 62 14.69 26.14 -14.43
CA LEU A 62 13.61 26.24 -15.41
C LEU A 62 12.97 27.64 -15.45
N ILE A 63 12.51 28.09 -14.29
CA ILE A 63 11.66 29.28 -14.11
C ILE A 63 12.53 30.51 -13.83
N ASN A 64 12.01 31.69 -14.15
CA ASN A 64 12.59 32.95 -13.71
C ASN A 64 12.77 32.94 -12.18
N ALA A 65 14.00 33.19 -11.71
CA ALA A 65 14.36 33.02 -10.30
C ALA A 65 13.52 33.90 -9.35
N GLN A 66 13.17 35.13 -9.76
CA GLN A 66 12.34 36.01 -8.95
C GLN A 66 10.90 35.51 -8.88
N LEU A 67 10.35 35.07 -10.00
CA LEU A 67 9.01 34.48 -10.05
C LEU A 67 8.93 33.27 -9.12
N LEU A 68 9.87 32.33 -9.21
CA LEU A 68 9.80 31.10 -8.41
C LEU A 68 10.01 31.37 -6.91
N ARG A 69 10.85 32.35 -6.53
CA ARG A 69 10.95 32.79 -5.12
C ARG A 69 9.62 33.35 -4.61
N ASN A 70 8.95 34.20 -5.40
CA ASN A 70 7.64 34.73 -5.04
C ASN A 70 6.59 33.61 -4.91
N VAL A 71 6.58 32.64 -5.82
CA VAL A 71 5.70 31.45 -5.74
C VAL A 71 5.92 30.70 -4.44
N ARG A 72 7.19 30.42 -4.09
CA ARG A 72 7.54 29.72 -2.85
C ARG A 72 7.05 30.50 -1.63
N ASP A 73 7.25 31.82 -1.61
CA ASP A 73 6.82 32.67 -0.50
C ASP A 73 5.29 32.72 -0.37
N GLU A 74 4.57 32.82 -1.49
CA GLU A 74 3.10 32.76 -1.53
C GLU A 74 2.58 31.44 -0.95
N ILE A 75 3.16 30.30 -1.35
CA ILE A 75 2.79 28.97 -0.84
C ILE A 75 2.99 28.91 0.68
N ARG A 76 4.15 29.32 1.18
CA ARG A 76 4.48 29.26 2.61
C ARG A 76 3.57 30.13 3.47
N GLN A 77 3.12 31.27 2.95
CA GLN A 77 2.37 32.27 3.71
C GLN A 77 0.87 32.03 3.68
N ASN A 78 0.35 31.45 2.60
CA ASN A 78 -1.09 31.44 2.35
C ASN A 78 -1.70 30.04 2.22
N LEU A 79 -0.90 28.97 2.18
CA LEU A 79 -1.42 27.60 2.06
C LEU A 79 -1.16 26.79 3.33
N HIS A 80 -2.17 26.00 3.71
CA HIS A 80 -2.07 25.02 4.78
C HIS A 80 -1.89 23.62 4.20
N PHE A 81 -1.08 22.79 4.87
CA PHE A 81 -0.83 21.42 4.45
C PHE A 81 -1.15 20.46 5.59
N THR A 82 -1.92 19.44 5.27
CA THR A 82 -2.38 18.43 6.22
C THR A 82 -1.56 17.15 5.99
N PRO A 83 -1.03 16.52 7.05
CA PRO A 83 -0.38 15.22 6.92
C PRO A 83 -1.40 14.16 6.50
N LYS A 84 -1.00 13.32 5.56
CA LYS A 84 -1.76 12.20 5.04
C LYS A 84 -0.85 10.98 4.92
N GLU A 85 -1.30 9.86 5.46
CA GLU A 85 -0.58 8.59 5.41
C GLU A 85 -1.53 7.50 4.90
N THR A 86 -1.05 6.73 3.92
CA THR A 86 -1.71 5.55 3.38
C THR A 86 -0.76 4.36 3.45
N ASP A 87 -1.02 3.26 2.77
CA ASP A 87 -0.02 2.21 2.52
C ASP A 87 1.17 2.75 1.69
N ILE A 88 0.91 3.44 0.57
CA ILE A 88 1.87 3.82 -0.46
C ILE A 88 2.60 5.14 -0.20
N TYR A 89 2.08 6.04 0.64
CA TYR A 89 2.77 7.30 0.93
C TYR A 89 2.59 7.81 2.37
N LYS A 90 3.47 8.74 2.74
CA LYS A 90 3.31 9.67 3.87
C LYS A 90 3.73 11.04 3.37
N ILE A 91 2.80 11.99 3.24
CA ILE A 91 3.06 13.32 2.68
C ILE A 91 2.25 14.40 3.39
N HIS A 92 2.67 15.66 3.26
CA HIS A 92 1.83 16.81 3.58
C HIS A 92 1.21 17.35 2.29
N GLN A 93 -0.10 17.23 2.16
CA GLN A 93 -0.85 17.68 1.00
C GLN A 93 -1.76 18.83 1.39
N SER A 94 -1.84 19.84 0.52
CA SER A 94 -2.79 20.93 0.71
C SER A 94 -4.20 20.47 0.33
N GLY A 95 -5.09 20.34 1.31
CA GLY A 95 -6.49 19.92 1.12
C GLY A 95 -7.28 20.82 0.17
N ASP A 96 -6.87 22.08 0.04
CA ASP A 96 -7.57 23.10 -0.76
C ASP A 96 -7.23 23.06 -2.27
N LEU A 97 -6.33 22.17 -2.70
CA LEU A 97 -5.59 22.28 -3.96
C LEU A 97 -5.71 21.07 -4.88
N ALA A 98 -6.71 20.20 -4.68
CA ALA A 98 -7.03 19.13 -5.63
C ALA A 98 -7.21 19.67 -7.07
N ASN A 99 -7.51 20.96 -7.21
CA ASN A 99 -7.09 21.82 -8.32
C ASN A 99 -7.06 23.28 -7.82
N LEU A 100 -6.10 24.11 -8.25
CA LEU A 100 -6.09 25.56 -7.97
C LEU A 100 -7.43 26.24 -8.29
N ASP A 101 -8.16 25.72 -9.28
CA ASP A 101 -9.47 26.23 -9.70
C ASP A 101 -10.60 25.93 -8.68
N GLY A 102 -10.34 25.16 -7.62
CA GLY A 102 -11.25 24.89 -6.51
C GLY A 102 -11.18 25.90 -5.37
N LEU A 103 -10.15 26.77 -5.35
CA LEU A 103 -10.02 27.84 -4.37
C LEU A 103 -11.01 28.99 -4.66
N ASP A 104 -11.51 29.63 -3.61
CA ASP A 104 -12.34 30.82 -3.75
C ASP A 104 -11.51 32.01 -4.29
N ASN A 105 -12.20 33.00 -4.86
CA ASN A 105 -11.56 34.14 -5.50
C ASN A 105 -10.67 34.97 -4.53
N ALA A 106 -10.96 34.99 -3.22
CA ALA A 106 -10.13 35.71 -2.26
C ALA A 106 -8.82 34.96 -2.04
N SER A 107 -8.87 33.64 -1.87
CA SER A 107 -7.68 32.78 -1.74
C SER A 107 -6.82 32.79 -3.00
N LEU A 108 -7.43 32.74 -4.19
CA LEU A 108 -6.71 32.90 -5.46
C LEU A 108 -6.03 34.28 -5.59
N GLY A 109 -6.64 35.33 -5.03
CA GLY A 109 -6.07 36.67 -4.99
C GLY A 109 -4.78 36.77 -4.18
N LEU A 110 -4.52 35.82 -3.26
CA LEU A 110 -3.30 35.74 -2.47
C LEU A 110 -2.15 34.99 -3.19
N LEU A 111 -2.44 34.36 -4.34
CA LEU A 111 -1.52 33.46 -5.04
C LEU A 111 -1.21 33.93 -6.50
N PRO A 112 -0.95 35.22 -6.77
CA PRO A 112 -0.81 35.72 -8.14
C PRO A 112 0.44 35.18 -8.87
N SER A 113 1.55 34.94 -8.17
CA SER A 113 2.76 34.37 -8.77
C SER A 113 2.56 32.89 -9.08
N LEU A 114 1.87 32.14 -8.21
CA LEU A 114 1.51 30.74 -8.45
C LEU A 114 0.58 30.59 -9.67
N LEU A 115 -0.40 31.48 -9.82
CA LEU A 115 -1.25 31.55 -11.02
C LEU A 115 -0.43 31.85 -12.27
N THR A 116 0.51 32.80 -12.18
CA THR A 116 1.43 33.13 -13.29
C THR A 116 2.29 31.93 -13.68
N LEU A 117 2.79 31.17 -12.70
CA LEU A 117 3.55 29.94 -12.94
C LEU A 117 2.69 28.88 -13.63
N ARG A 118 1.48 28.60 -13.12
CA ARG A 118 0.55 27.65 -13.74
C ARG A 118 0.29 28.01 -15.20
N ASP A 119 -0.09 29.26 -15.46
CA ASP A 119 -0.42 29.72 -16.81
C ASP A 119 0.80 29.67 -17.74
N ALA A 120 2.02 29.86 -17.21
CA ALA A 120 3.26 29.68 -17.97
C ALA A 120 3.54 28.21 -18.31
N LEU A 121 3.39 27.27 -17.36
CA LEU A 121 3.58 25.83 -17.59
C LEU A 121 2.55 25.29 -18.61
N TYR A 122 1.29 25.68 -18.50
CA TYR A 122 0.24 25.22 -19.43
C TYR A 122 0.11 26.08 -20.71
N SER A 123 0.99 27.06 -20.91
CA SER A 123 1.04 27.86 -22.13
C SER A 123 1.29 26.99 -23.37
N SER A 124 0.81 27.44 -24.54
CA SER A 124 1.14 26.79 -25.82
C SER A 124 2.65 26.70 -26.05
N THR A 125 3.40 27.76 -25.71
CA THR A 125 4.85 27.82 -25.86
C THR A 125 5.55 26.73 -25.07
N PHE A 126 5.22 26.55 -23.79
CA PHE A 126 5.91 25.57 -22.95
C PHE A 126 5.43 24.14 -23.20
N ARG A 127 4.13 23.93 -23.44
CA ARG A 127 3.61 22.62 -23.85
C ARG A 127 4.28 22.12 -25.12
N HIS A 128 4.45 22.98 -26.12
CA HIS A 128 5.17 22.61 -27.35
C HIS A 128 6.64 22.27 -27.07
N TYR A 129 7.30 23.02 -26.18
CA TYR A 129 8.67 22.75 -25.76
C TYR A 129 8.81 21.36 -25.12
N ILE A 130 8.02 21.05 -24.08
CA ILE A 130 8.05 19.74 -23.40
C ILE A 130 7.65 18.60 -24.32
N SER A 131 6.61 18.78 -25.13
CA SER A 131 6.19 17.81 -26.15
C SER A 131 7.31 17.49 -27.14
N THR A 132 8.07 18.50 -27.57
CA THR A 132 9.19 18.34 -28.50
C THR A 132 10.37 17.61 -27.85
N VAL A 133 10.69 17.92 -26.59
CA VAL A 133 11.76 17.22 -25.87
C VAL A 133 11.39 15.76 -25.64
N ALA A 134 10.16 15.50 -25.16
CA ALA A 134 9.73 14.15 -24.78
C ALA A 134 9.29 13.28 -25.97
N GLY A 135 9.01 13.88 -27.13
CA GLY A 135 8.36 13.17 -28.25
C GLY A 135 6.94 12.69 -27.92
N ALA A 136 6.25 13.33 -26.97
CA ALA A 136 5.00 12.82 -26.39
C ALA A 136 3.74 13.15 -27.22
N GLY A 137 3.87 13.90 -28.31
CA GLY A 137 2.73 14.43 -29.07
C GLY A 137 2.04 15.61 -28.36
N PRO A 138 0.93 16.13 -28.92
CA PRO A 138 0.27 17.34 -28.40
C PRO A 138 -0.21 17.18 -26.95
N LEU A 139 -0.26 18.28 -26.19
CA LEU A 139 -0.61 18.28 -24.76
C LEU A 139 -1.76 19.25 -24.51
N SER A 140 -2.72 18.90 -23.66
CA SER A 140 -3.83 19.78 -23.28
C SER A 140 -3.36 21.05 -22.58
N GLY A 141 -3.89 22.19 -22.98
CA GLY A 141 -3.78 23.46 -22.24
C GLY A 141 -5.02 23.79 -21.41
N LYS A 142 -6.15 23.12 -21.69
CA LYS A 142 -7.40 23.26 -20.94
C LYS A 142 -7.39 22.44 -19.64
N LYS A 143 -7.01 21.16 -19.71
CA LYS A 143 -6.98 20.22 -18.57
C LYS A 143 -5.67 20.41 -17.80
N THR A 144 -5.68 21.35 -16.87
CA THR A 144 -4.57 21.62 -15.96
C THR A 144 -4.69 20.73 -14.74
N ASP A 145 -3.63 20.02 -14.38
CA ASP A 145 -3.57 19.10 -13.24
C ASP A 145 -2.24 19.32 -12.51
N MET A 146 -2.30 20.03 -11.39
CA MET A 146 -1.13 20.49 -10.65
C MET A 146 -1.45 20.49 -9.15
N ALA A 147 -0.58 19.83 -8.38
CA ALA A 147 -0.68 19.71 -6.93
C ALA A 147 0.63 20.15 -6.27
N ILE A 148 0.52 20.64 -5.04
CA ILE A 148 1.68 21.04 -4.23
C ILE A 148 1.80 20.04 -3.09
N ASN A 149 2.97 19.42 -3.00
CA ASN A 149 3.25 18.43 -1.98
C ASN A 149 4.50 18.83 -1.20
N VAL A 150 4.45 18.64 0.12
CA VAL A 150 5.56 18.87 1.02
C VAL A 150 5.95 17.56 1.68
N TYR A 151 7.24 17.23 1.57
CA TYR A 151 7.84 16.07 2.21
C TYR A 151 8.77 16.57 3.30
N THR A 152 8.47 16.18 4.53
CA THR A 152 9.27 16.41 5.74
C THR A 152 9.94 15.08 6.14
N PRO A 153 10.87 15.05 7.11
CA PRO A 153 11.52 13.80 7.50
C PRO A 153 10.54 12.66 7.82
N GLY A 154 10.74 11.48 7.20
CA GLY A 154 9.84 10.33 7.25
C GLY A 154 8.83 10.25 6.11
N CYS A 155 8.58 11.36 5.40
CA CYS A 155 7.73 11.37 4.21
C CYS A 155 8.37 10.62 3.04
N HIS A 156 7.54 9.89 2.30
CA HIS A 156 7.91 9.05 1.15
C HIS A 156 6.69 8.86 0.23
N LEU A 157 6.94 8.44 -1.00
CA LEU A 157 5.93 7.92 -1.93
C LEU A 157 6.56 6.70 -2.62
N LEU A 158 5.94 5.53 -2.51
CA LEU A 158 6.51 4.26 -2.98
C LEU A 158 6.30 4.06 -4.49
N CYS A 159 6.73 2.91 -5.01
CA CYS A 159 6.83 2.66 -6.45
C CYS A 159 5.45 2.62 -7.13
N HIS A 160 5.28 3.42 -8.18
CA HIS A 160 4.08 3.53 -9.02
C HIS A 160 4.46 4.00 -10.43
N ASP A 161 3.54 3.96 -11.40
CA ASP A 161 3.84 4.27 -12.81
C ASP A 161 3.13 5.51 -13.37
N ASP A 162 2.30 6.19 -12.56
CA ASP A 162 1.51 7.37 -12.92
C ASP A 162 0.41 7.17 -13.99
N VAL A 163 0.10 5.93 -14.35
CA VAL A 163 -0.83 5.58 -15.44
C VAL A 163 -2.27 5.69 -14.95
N ILE A 164 -2.82 6.90 -15.04
CA ILE A 164 -4.18 7.21 -14.60
C ILE A 164 -4.89 8.07 -15.66
N GLY A 165 -6.04 7.61 -16.13
CA GLY A 165 -6.93 8.34 -17.04
C GLY A 165 -6.20 8.83 -18.29
N SER A 166 -6.17 10.16 -18.50
CA SER A 166 -5.58 10.76 -19.71
C SER A 166 -4.25 11.45 -19.53
N ARG A 167 -3.51 11.10 -18.47
CA ARG A 167 -2.15 11.62 -18.24
C ARG A 167 -1.22 11.17 -19.37
N ARG A 168 -0.38 12.08 -19.85
CA ARG A 168 0.55 11.86 -20.97
C ARG A 168 2.00 12.19 -20.61
N VAL A 169 2.23 13.25 -19.86
CA VAL A 169 3.57 13.61 -19.35
C VAL A 169 3.44 13.97 -17.87
N SER A 170 4.19 13.28 -17.01
CA SER A 170 4.35 13.62 -15.60
C SER A 170 5.48 14.63 -15.43
N TYR A 171 5.33 15.57 -14.51
CA TYR A 171 6.38 16.53 -14.18
C TYR A 171 6.42 16.86 -12.69
N ILE A 172 7.63 17.19 -12.21
CA ILE A 172 7.91 17.60 -10.84
C ILE A 172 8.83 18.81 -10.90
N LEU A 173 8.34 19.97 -10.46
CA LEU A 173 9.13 21.18 -10.26
C LEU A 173 9.50 21.31 -8.78
N TYR A 174 10.80 21.33 -8.50
CA TYR A 174 11.32 21.37 -7.14
C TYR A 174 11.46 22.80 -6.62
N LEU A 175 10.87 23.06 -5.44
CA LEU A 175 10.87 24.34 -4.72
C LEU A 175 11.55 24.18 -3.35
N THR A 176 12.67 23.46 -3.32
CA THR A 176 13.53 23.34 -2.12
C THR A 176 14.03 24.71 -1.64
N ASP A 177 14.78 24.77 -0.54
CA ASP A 177 15.31 26.05 -0.09
C ASP A 177 16.22 26.68 -1.18
N PRO A 178 15.94 27.91 -1.62
CA PRO A 178 16.72 28.55 -2.69
C PRO A 178 18.09 29.05 -2.23
N ASP A 179 18.33 29.14 -0.92
CA ASP A 179 19.54 29.67 -0.30
C ASP A 179 20.34 28.57 0.43
N VAL A 180 19.71 27.42 0.71
CA VAL A 180 20.36 26.20 1.23
C VAL A 180 20.20 25.05 0.25
N ALA A 181 21.29 24.69 -0.43
CA ALA A 181 21.27 23.59 -1.41
C ALA A 181 20.89 22.25 -0.75
N TRP A 182 19.97 21.53 -1.39
CA TRP A 182 19.62 20.17 -1.00
C TRP A 182 20.82 19.23 -1.17
N LYS A 183 20.99 18.31 -0.23
CA LYS A 183 22.07 17.33 -0.29
C LYS A 183 21.51 15.92 -0.55
N PRO A 184 22.12 15.11 -1.42
CA PRO A 184 21.63 13.76 -1.70
C PRO A 184 21.48 12.90 -0.45
N GLU A 185 22.34 13.05 0.55
CA GLU A 185 22.26 12.31 1.81
C GLU A 185 21.03 12.64 2.68
N TRP A 186 20.24 13.65 2.31
CA TRP A 186 18.96 13.95 2.97
C TRP A 186 17.78 13.13 2.42
N GLY A 187 18.02 12.31 1.40
CA GLY A 187 16.99 11.54 0.71
C GLY A 187 16.08 12.42 -0.15
N GLY A 188 14.82 12.00 -0.35
CA GLY A 188 13.86 12.77 -1.15
C GLY A 188 14.10 12.74 -2.67
N ALA A 189 15.00 11.90 -3.16
CA ALA A 189 15.26 11.76 -4.59
C ALA A 189 14.08 11.14 -5.34
N LEU A 190 13.91 11.53 -6.60
CA LEU A 190 13.11 10.76 -7.56
C LEU A 190 13.95 9.57 -8.00
N ARG A 191 13.47 8.34 -7.78
CA ARG A 191 14.16 7.11 -8.22
C ARG A 191 13.39 6.45 -9.35
N LEU A 192 14.09 6.00 -10.39
CA LEU A 192 13.47 5.37 -11.57
C LEU A 192 13.85 3.89 -11.63
N TYR A 193 12.86 3.06 -11.92
CA TYR A 193 13.01 1.60 -11.96
C TYR A 193 13.08 1.09 -13.40
N PRO A 194 14.06 0.22 -13.73
CA PRO A 194 14.03 -0.52 -14.98
C PRO A 194 12.93 -1.57 -14.97
N ALA A 195 12.37 -1.82 -16.16
CA ALA A 195 11.46 -2.93 -16.40
C ALA A 195 12.11 -3.93 -17.35
N GLU A 196 11.93 -5.21 -17.05
CA GLU A 196 12.40 -6.33 -17.86
C GLU A 196 11.22 -6.98 -18.56
N ILE A 197 11.42 -7.45 -19.80
CA ILE A 197 10.40 -8.23 -20.50
C ILE A 197 10.54 -9.68 -20.06
N MET A 198 9.51 -10.21 -19.44
CA MET A 198 9.38 -11.62 -19.07
C MET A 198 8.39 -12.30 -20.01
N GLU A 199 8.64 -13.58 -20.29
CA GLU A 199 7.84 -14.40 -21.19
C GLU A 199 7.24 -15.55 -20.37
N ASP A 200 5.92 -15.74 -20.46
CA ASP A 200 5.23 -16.81 -19.75
C ASP A 200 5.30 -18.15 -20.50
N GLU A 201 4.74 -19.20 -19.92
CA GLU A 201 4.72 -20.54 -20.56
C GLU A 201 3.96 -20.58 -21.90
N LYS A 202 3.08 -19.60 -22.15
CA LYS A 202 2.30 -19.47 -23.39
C LYS A 202 3.02 -18.60 -24.44
N GLY A 203 4.16 -18.01 -24.10
CA GLY A 203 4.92 -17.11 -24.96
C GLY A 203 4.45 -15.65 -24.91
N ASP A 204 3.53 -15.30 -24.01
CA ASP A 204 3.06 -13.92 -23.82
C ASP A 204 4.14 -13.10 -23.10
N LYS A 205 4.40 -11.90 -23.60
CA LYS A 205 5.44 -11.00 -23.10
C LYS A 205 4.86 -9.91 -22.21
N THR A 206 5.37 -9.82 -20.99
CA THR A 206 4.94 -8.86 -19.97
C THR A 206 6.14 -8.05 -19.47
N LYS A 207 5.97 -6.74 -19.29
CA LYS A 207 6.99 -5.91 -18.63
C LYS A 207 6.82 -6.00 -17.12
N VAL A 208 7.89 -6.37 -16.44
CA VAL A 208 7.94 -6.53 -14.98
C VAL A 208 9.01 -5.59 -14.43
N PRO A 209 8.69 -4.65 -13.53
CA PRO A 209 9.69 -3.78 -12.93
C PRO A 209 10.65 -4.57 -12.04
N SER A 210 11.94 -4.25 -12.16
CA SER A 210 12.97 -4.73 -11.25
C SER A 210 12.68 -4.23 -9.82
N PRO A 211 12.95 -5.03 -8.77
CA PRO A 211 12.89 -4.53 -7.40
C PRO A 211 13.98 -3.47 -7.10
N GLU A 212 15.00 -3.34 -7.94
CA GLU A 212 16.09 -2.37 -7.79
C GLU A 212 15.92 -1.19 -8.76
N PHE A 213 16.07 0.03 -8.25
CA PHE A 213 16.12 1.25 -9.06
C PHE A 213 17.52 1.44 -9.67
N SER A 214 17.60 2.10 -10.83
CA SER A 214 18.87 2.31 -11.52
C SER A 214 19.27 3.77 -11.72
N GLU A 215 18.31 4.70 -11.56
CA GLU A 215 18.55 6.14 -11.69
C GLU A 215 18.01 6.86 -10.44
N VAL A 216 18.77 7.84 -9.94
CA VAL A 216 18.45 8.60 -8.73
C VAL A 216 18.68 10.07 -9.00
N VAL A 217 17.61 10.87 -8.93
CA VAL A 217 17.63 12.31 -9.19
C VAL A 217 17.33 13.07 -7.89
N PRO A 218 18.35 13.55 -7.16
CA PRO A 218 18.15 14.39 -5.99
C PRO A 218 17.44 15.70 -6.34
N PRO A 219 16.49 16.18 -5.51
CA PRO A 219 15.77 17.40 -5.78
C PRO A 219 16.69 18.61 -5.66
N SER A 220 16.52 19.59 -6.54
CA SER A 220 17.29 20.84 -6.50
C SER A 220 16.41 22.04 -6.80
N TRP A 221 16.75 23.21 -6.23
CA TRP A 221 15.96 24.42 -6.42
C TRP A 221 15.78 24.73 -7.91
N ASN A 222 14.54 24.99 -8.34
CA ASN A 222 14.21 25.37 -9.72
C ASN A 222 14.60 24.30 -10.76
N GLN A 223 14.64 23.03 -10.36
CA GLN A 223 14.84 21.89 -11.25
C GLN A 223 13.50 21.27 -11.60
N LEU A 224 13.31 20.94 -12.88
CA LEU A 224 12.18 20.18 -13.39
C LEU A 224 12.64 18.77 -13.74
N ALA A 225 12.01 17.75 -13.18
CA ALA A 225 12.06 16.38 -13.70
C ALA A 225 10.75 16.08 -14.44
N PHE A 226 10.81 15.36 -15.56
CA PHE A 226 9.61 14.96 -16.31
C PHE A 226 9.85 13.73 -17.17
N PHE A 227 8.78 13.01 -17.49
CA PHE A 227 8.82 11.82 -18.36
C PHE A 227 7.43 11.58 -18.98
N ALA A 228 7.41 10.92 -20.14
CA ALA A 228 6.17 10.43 -20.73
C ALA A 228 5.59 9.29 -19.86
N VAL A 229 4.28 9.31 -19.64
CA VAL A 229 3.59 8.25 -18.89
C VAL A 229 3.45 7.03 -19.78
N GLN A 230 3.97 5.88 -19.32
CA GLN A 230 4.04 4.65 -20.10
C GLN A 230 3.55 3.46 -19.24
N PRO A 231 2.41 2.85 -19.60
CA PRO A 231 1.87 1.67 -18.92
C PRO A 231 2.91 0.55 -18.77
N GLY A 232 3.18 0.15 -17.52
CA GLY A 232 4.13 -0.91 -17.20
C GLY A 232 5.60 -0.58 -17.45
N GLU A 233 5.97 0.70 -17.61
CA GLU A 233 7.36 1.12 -17.86
C GLU A 233 7.81 2.31 -17.02
N SER A 234 6.99 3.36 -16.86
CA SER A 234 7.38 4.60 -16.15
C SER A 234 7.37 4.49 -14.62
N PHE A 235 7.87 3.37 -14.08
CA PHE A 235 7.91 3.09 -12.64
C PHE A 235 8.92 3.97 -11.90
N HIS A 236 8.45 4.67 -10.89
CA HIS A 236 9.25 5.58 -10.08
C HIS A 236 8.71 5.73 -8.67
N ASP A 237 9.52 6.33 -7.80
CA ASP A 237 9.12 6.65 -6.44
C ASP A 237 9.77 7.97 -5.95
N VAL A 238 9.39 8.38 -4.74
CA VAL A 238 10.08 9.42 -3.98
C VAL A 238 10.72 8.77 -2.75
N GLU A 239 12.05 8.71 -2.77
CA GLU A 239 12.86 8.26 -1.64
C GLU A 239 12.46 9.00 -0.36
N GLU A 240 12.48 8.29 0.77
CA GLU A 240 12.21 8.89 2.08
C GLU A 240 13.10 10.11 2.32
N VAL A 241 12.51 11.21 2.81
CA VAL A 241 13.29 12.32 3.35
C VAL A 241 13.83 11.87 4.72
N TYR A 242 15.14 11.75 4.86
CA TYR A 242 15.72 11.15 6.05
C TYR A 242 15.71 12.10 7.24
N LYS A 243 15.45 11.56 8.45
CA LYS A 243 15.67 12.27 9.71
C LYS A 243 17.15 12.61 9.89
N ARG A 244 17.42 13.68 10.66
CA ARG A 244 18.79 14.01 11.06
C ARG A 244 19.35 12.87 11.91
N SER A 245 20.65 12.62 11.76
CA SER A 245 21.35 11.71 12.65
C SER A 245 21.49 12.35 14.03
N ASP A 246 21.47 11.52 15.08
CA ASP A 246 21.65 11.98 16.45
C ASP A 246 22.98 12.73 16.62
N GLY A 247 22.91 13.93 17.19
CA GLY A 247 24.08 14.80 17.40
C GLY A 247 24.46 15.68 16.21
N ASP A 248 23.77 15.61 15.06
CA ASP A 248 23.97 16.56 13.96
C ASP A 248 23.38 17.94 14.33
N THR A 249 24.24 18.94 14.38
CA THR A 249 23.89 20.33 14.71
C THR A 249 23.84 21.25 13.50
N ASN A 250 24.08 20.72 12.29
CA ASN A 250 24.05 21.51 11.07
C ASN A 250 22.65 22.08 10.82
N GLU A 251 22.60 23.34 10.37
CA GLU A 251 21.37 23.97 9.93
C GLU A 251 21.02 23.49 8.52
N ASP A 252 19.97 22.65 8.40
CA ASP A 252 19.51 22.07 7.12
C ASP A 252 18.10 22.54 6.72
N GLY A 253 17.60 23.60 7.36
CA GLY A 253 16.26 24.15 7.09
C GLY A 253 15.11 23.19 7.41
N GLY A 254 15.36 22.12 8.17
CA GLY A 254 14.36 21.11 8.53
C GLY A 254 14.12 20.06 7.44
N ARG A 255 14.96 20.01 6.40
CA ARG A 255 14.83 19.09 5.25
C ARG A 255 13.43 19.10 4.62
N VAL A 256 12.90 20.30 4.38
CA VAL A 256 11.58 20.47 3.76
C VAL A 256 11.69 20.40 2.24
N ARG A 257 11.31 19.25 1.66
CA ARG A 257 11.23 19.07 0.20
C ARG A 257 9.84 19.47 -0.27
N MET A 258 9.72 20.69 -0.75
CA MET A 258 8.51 21.19 -1.42
C MET A 258 8.62 20.97 -2.93
N ALA A 259 7.56 20.46 -3.55
CA ALA A 259 7.49 20.29 -4.99
C ALA A 259 6.08 20.62 -5.51
N ILE A 260 6.05 21.15 -6.72
CA ILE A 260 4.83 21.28 -7.52
C ILE A 260 4.89 20.16 -8.55
N SER A 261 4.03 19.15 -8.39
CA SER A 261 3.91 18.03 -9.31
C SER A 261 2.63 18.16 -10.13
N GLY A 262 2.62 17.60 -11.33
CA GLY A 262 1.41 17.60 -12.14
C GLY A 262 1.55 16.79 -13.40
N TRP A 263 0.47 16.81 -14.19
CA TRP A 263 0.41 16.10 -15.45
C TRP A 263 -0.05 17.01 -16.57
N TYR A 264 0.53 16.78 -17.74
CA TYR A 264 -0.08 17.18 -19.01
C TYR A 264 -0.92 16.02 -19.53
N HIS A 265 -2.14 16.34 -19.94
CA HIS A 265 -3.08 15.37 -20.48
C HIS A 265 -3.03 15.30 -22.00
N ILE A 266 -3.60 14.24 -22.57
CA ILE A 266 -3.96 14.24 -23.99
C ILE A 266 -4.91 15.41 -24.29
N PRO A 267 -4.85 16.02 -25.49
CA PRO A 267 -5.72 17.15 -25.84
C PRO A 267 -7.19 16.79 -25.66
N GLN A 268 -7.98 17.77 -25.23
CA GLN A 268 -9.42 17.64 -24.99
C GLN A 268 -10.22 18.15 -26.19
N GLU A 269 -11.53 17.88 -26.21
CA GLU A 269 -12.39 18.33 -27.31
C GLU A 269 -12.22 19.84 -27.61
N GLY A 270 -12.01 20.14 -28.89
CA GLY A 270 -11.75 21.50 -29.37
C GLY A 270 -10.35 22.05 -29.03
N GLU A 271 -9.38 21.21 -28.68
CA GLU A 271 -7.96 21.54 -28.67
C GLU A 271 -7.24 20.96 -29.90
N ASP A 272 -6.12 21.57 -30.28
CA ASP A 272 -5.28 21.07 -31.37
C ASP A 272 -4.66 19.71 -31.00
N GLY A 273 -4.75 18.75 -31.92
CA GLY A 273 -4.34 17.36 -31.69
C GLY A 273 -5.32 16.50 -30.90
N TYR A 274 -6.58 16.94 -30.71
CA TYR A 274 -7.64 16.09 -30.16
C TYR A 274 -7.97 14.93 -31.10
N GLU A 275 -8.09 13.74 -30.52
CA GLU A 275 -8.48 12.51 -31.19
C GLU A 275 -9.68 11.92 -30.44
N GLU A 276 -10.82 11.84 -31.11
CA GLU A 276 -12.05 11.28 -30.54
C GLU A 276 -11.85 9.78 -30.20
N GLY A 277 -12.24 9.37 -29.00
CA GLY A 277 -12.11 7.98 -28.54
C GLY A 277 -10.71 7.61 -28.00
N LEU A 278 -9.72 8.51 -28.04
CA LEU A 278 -8.36 8.20 -27.58
C LEU A 278 -8.27 8.03 -26.06
N GLU A 279 -8.99 8.86 -25.29
CA GLU A 279 -9.03 8.75 -23.81
C GLU A 279 -9.56 7.38 -23.40
N GLU A 280 -10.67 6.96 -24.00
CA GLU A 280 -11.33 5.68 -23.75
C GLU A 280 -10.44 4.51 -24.20
N THR A 281 -9.81 4.61 -25.37
CA THR A 281 -8.90 3.57 -25.88
C THR A 281 -7.67 3.40 -24.97
N LEU A 282 -7.09 4.51 -24.50
CA LEU A 282 -5.96 4.46 -23.56
C LEU A 282 -6.38 3.93 -22.20
N ALA A 283 -7.55 4.34 -21.69
CA ALA A 283 -8.12 3.81 -20.44
C ALA A 283 -8.37 2.30 -20.52
N GLN A 284 -8.85 1.77 -21.65
CA GLN A 284 -9.01 0.33 -21.85
C GLN A 284 -7.66 -0.40 -21.87
N LYS A 285 -6.67 0.11 -22.61
CA LYS A 285 -5.32 -0.49 -22.68
C LYS A 285 -4.55 -0.42 -21.36
N SER A 286 -4.84 0.58 -20.54
CA SER A 286 -4.23 0.79 -19.22
C SER A 286 -5.05 0.21 -18.07
N SER A 287 -6.20 -0.41 -18.36
CA SER A 287 -7.01 -1.03 -17.32
C SER A 287 -6.16 -2.06 -16.57
N LEU A 288 -5.88 -1.74 -15.30
CA LEU A 288 -4.98 -2.47 -14.41
C LEU A 288 -5.27 -3.98 -14.42
N ALA A 289 -6.54 -4.38 -14.49
CA ALA A 289 -6.97 -5.77 -14.57
C ALA A 289 -6.37 -6.56 -15.76
N GLN A 290 -6.19 -5.93 -16.93
CA GLN A 290 -5.68 -6.62 -18.13
C GLN A 290 -4.15 -6.76 -18.12
N LEU A 291 -3.45 -5.86 -17.41
CA LEU A 291 -1.98 -5.87 -17.25
C LEU A 291 -1.54 -6.64 -16.00
N GLN A 292 -2.28 -6.56 -14.89
CA GLN A 292 -1.99 -7.24 -13.64
C GLN A 292 -2.25 -8.75 -13.73
N GLY A 293 -3.42 -9.18 -14.20
CA GLY A 293 -3.76 -10.61 -14.22
C GLY A 293 -2.82 -11.49 -15.06
N LYS A 294 -2.06 -10.90 -16.00
CA LYS A 294 -1.00 -11.58 -16.75
C LYS A 294 0.40 -11.50 -16.11
N ALA A 295 0.63 -10.51 -15.25
CA ALA A 295 1.90 -10.26 -14.60
C ALA A 295 2.05 -11.01 -13.26
N ASP A 296 0.94 -11.35 -12.60
CA ASP A 296 0.91 -11.97 -11.27
C ASP A 296 1.68 -13.29 -11.19
N THR A 297 1.83 -14.00 -12.31
CA THR A 297 2.63 -15.23 -12.41
C THR A 297 4.14 -14.98 -12.21
N PHE A 298 4.61 -13.75 -12.42
CA PHE A 298 6.01 -13.35 -12.23
C PHE A 298 6.27 -12.73 -10.87
N ASP A 299 5.23 -12.42 -10.10
CA ASP A 299 5.36 -11.92 -8.73
C ASP A 299 6.11 -12.95 -7.89
N LEU A 300 6.93 -12.48 -6.96
CA LEU A 300 7.61 -13.32 -5.99
C LEU A 300 7.51 -12.69 -4.60
N PRO A 301 7.37 -13.50 -3.54
CA PRO A 301 7.21 -14.96 -3.55
C PRO A 301 5.86 -15.42 -4.15
N GLN A 302 5.87 -16.60 -4.79
CA GLN A 302 4.64 -17.35 -5.04
C GLN A 302 4.31 -18.23 -3.82
N PRO A 303 3.04 -18.39 -3.43
CA PRO A 303 2.67 -19.28 -2.33
C PRO A 303 3.17 -20.71 -2.55
N GLN A 304 3.68 -21.35 -1.48
CA GLN A 304 4.11 -22.75 -1.50
C GLN A 304 3.21 -23.55 -0.58
N TRP A 305 2.10 -24.03 -1.14
CA TRP A 305 1.12 -24.81 -0.40
C TRP A 305 1.59 -26.25 -0.18
N ASN A 306 1.70 -26.63 1.09
CA ASN A 306 1.89 -28.02 1.49
C ASN A 306 0.51 -28.64 1.75
N GLU A 307 0.05 -29.45 0.80
CA GLU A 307 -1.17 -30.25 0.93
C GLU A 307 -0.87 -31.53 1.71
N ARG A 308 -1.74 -31.91 2.65
CA ARG A 308 -1.64 -33.22 3.29
C ARG A 308 -2.13 -34.27 2.29
N LYS A 309 -1.33 -35.30 2.05
CA LYS A 309 -1.86 -36.51 1.39
C LYS A 309 -2.89 -37.15 2.31
N GLN A 310 -4.04 -37.49 1.74
CA GLN A 310 -5.17 -38.14 2.38
C GLN A 310 -4.82 -39.48 3.10
N GLU A 311 -3.61 -39.99 2.90
CA GLU A 311 -3.11 -41.24 3.50
C GLU A 311 -2.71 -41.12 4.99
N ASP A 312 -2.57 -39.90 5.55
CA ASP A 312 -2.25 -39.68 6.97
C ASP A 312 -3.48 -39.40 7.85
N THR A 313 -4.68 -39.41 7.26
CA THR A 313 -5.92 -39.54 8.03
C THR A 313 -6.27 -41.01 8.06
N ASP A 314 -6.20 -41.64 9.24
CA ASP A 314 -6.95 -42.86 9.49
C ASP A 314 -8.39 -42.59 9.03
N GLU A 315 -8.83 -43.24 7.96
CA GLU A 315 -10.23 -43.32 7.54
C GLU A 315 -11.02 -43.96 8.69
N GLY A 316 -11.37 -43.15 9.70
CA GLY A 316 -12.01 -43.63 10.93
C GLY A 316 -11.92 -42.73 12.17
N SER A 317 -11.17 -41.63 12.16
CA SER A 317 -11.19 -40.65 13.27
C SER A 317 -12.04 -39.43 12.91
N GLU A 318 -13.36 -39.58 12.93
CA GLU A 318 -14.33 -38.47 13.07
C GLU A 318 -14.25 -37.85 14.49
N GLY A 319 -13.04 -37.59 14.97
CA GLY A 319 -12.77 -37.09 16.31
C GLY A 319 -12.12 -35.71 16.25
N GLU A 320 -12.44 -34.87 17.24
CA GLU A 320 -11.81 -33.58 17.46
C GLU A 320 -10.27 -33.71 17.48
N PRO A 321 -9.54 -32.71 16.95
CA PRO A 321 -8.08 -32.77 16.85
C PRO A 321 -7.41 -32.78 18.24
N GLU A 322 -7.08 -33.95 18.78
CA GLU A 322 -6.39 -34.06 20.08
C GLU A 322 -4.84 -34.01 19.93
N LEU A 323 -4.18 -33.30 20.86
CA LEU A 323 -2.71 -33.27 20.95
C LEU A 323 -2.21 -34.54 21.66
N THR A 324 -1.36 -35.32 21.00
CA THR A 324 -0.73 -36.50 21.64
C THR A 324 0.40 -36.08 22.59
N GLU A 325 0.91 -37.03 23.39
CA GLU A 325 2.07 -36.78 24.23
C GLU A 325 3.31 -36.42 23.39
N GLU A 326 3.48 -37.01 22.19
CA GLU A 326 4.56 -36.61 21.28
C GLU A 326 4.38 -35.19 20.74
N ASP A 327 3.14 -34.80 20.40
CA ASP A 327 2.83 -33.43 19.95
C ASP A 327 3.18 -32.42 21.06
N LEU A 328 2.78 -32.68 22.31
CA LEU A 328 3.08 -31.82 23.44
C LEU A 328 4.59 -31.73 23.73
N GLN A 329 5.31 -32.85 23.69
CA GLN A 329 6.77 -32.85 23.87
C GLN A 329 7.48 -32.04 22.77
N PHE A 330 6.99 -32.12 21.53
CA PHE A 330 7.49 -31.32 20.43
C PHE A 330 7.18 -29.83 20.63
N LEU A 331 5.93 -29.48 20.93
CA LEU A 331 5.49 -28.10 21.10
C LEU A 331 6.17 -27.40 22.28
N LEU A 332 6.40 -28.10 23.40
CA LEU A 332 7.09 -27.56 24.58
C LEU A 332 8.53 -27.07 24.30
N LYS A 333 9.13 -27.50 23.19
CA LYS A 333 10.42 -26.96 22.75
C LYS A 333 10.30 -25.51 22.27
N TYR A 334 9.20 -25.17 21.60
CA TYR A 334 9.02 -23.90 20.89
C TYR A 334 8.03 -22.98 21.57
N VAL A 335 6.91 -23.49 22.08
CA VAL A 335 5.75 -22.73 22.57
C VAL A 335 5.82 -22.56 24.09
N THR A 336 5.40 -21.40 24.60
CA THR A 336 5.25 -21.14 26.03
C THR A 336 4.23 -22.11 26.65
N PRO A 337 4.55 -22.83 27.75
CA PRO A 337 3.71 -23.92 28.26
C PRO A 337 2.25 -23.55 28.57
N THR A 338 1.97 -22.30 28.95
CA THR A 338 0.61 -21.81 29.24
C THR A 338 -0.31 -21.94 28.02
N TYR A 339 0.21 -21.72 26.81
CA TYR A 339 -0.60 -21.87 25.59
C TYR A 339 -0.92 -23.33 25.25
N LEU A 340 -0.34 -24.30 25.97
CA LEU A 340 -0.59 -25.73 25.75
C LEU A 340 -1.52 -26.34 26.82
N THR A 341 -2.00 -25.55 27.79
CA THR A 341 -2.93 -26.05 28.80
C THR A 341 -4.36 -26.03 28.27
N PRO A 342 -5.18 -27.07 28.55
CA PRO A 342 -6.56 -27.16 28.05
C PRO A 342 -7.39 -25.90 28.30
N ASP A 343 -7.41 -25.40 29.55
CA ASP A 343 -8.18 -24.20 29.94
C ASP A 343 -7.83 -22.99 29.06
N THR A 344 -6.54 -22.73 28.82
CA THR A 344 -6.11 -21.62 27.96
C THR A 344 -6.45 -21.85 26.49
N VAL A 345 -6.37 -23.08 25.99
CA VAL A 345 -6.73 -23.37 24.59
C VAL A 345 -8.23 -23.17 24.37
N GLU A 346 -9.06 -23.56 25.33
CA GLU A 346 -10.51 -23.31 25.32
C GLU A 346 -10.80 -21.80 25.34
N GLU A 347 -10.16 -21.04 26.25
CA GLU A 347 -10.28 -19.57 26.29
C GLU A 347 -9.86 -18.91 24.95
N LEU A 348 -8.79 -19.40 24.32
CA LEU A 348 -8.35 -18.90 23.01
C LEU A 348 -9.38 -19.18 21.92
N SER A 349 -9.97 -20.37 21.91
CA SER A 349 -10.99 -20.75 20.94
C SER A 349 -12.24 -19.89 21.07
N GLU A 350 -12.72 -19.67 22.30
CA GLU A 350 -13.87 -18.79 22.58
C GLU A 350 -13.60 -17.34 22.12
N MET A 351 -12.41 -16.80 22.44
CA MET A 351 -12.04 -15.44 22.00
C MET A 351 -11.94 -15.34 20.48
N PHE A 352 -11.43 -16.37 19.81
CA PHE A 352 -11.30 -16.34 18.36
C PHE A 352 -12.64 -16.47 17.65
N GLU A 353 -13.58 -17.23 18.20
CA GLU A 353 -14.96 -17.33 17.69
C GLU A 353 -15.67 -15.95 17.74
N GLU A 354 -15.42 -15.16 18.78
CA GLU A 354 -16.02 -13.82 18.92
C GLU A 354 -15.35 -12.75 18.03
N GLU A 355 -14.02 -12.74 17.97
CA GLU A 355 -13.25 -11.62 17.41
C GLU A 355 -12.58 -11.93 16.07
N CYS A 356 -12.60 -13.19 15.61
CA CYS A 356 -11.87 -13.69 14.42
C CYS A 356 -10.37 -13.34 14.42
N THR A 357 -9.82 -12.95 15.57
CA THR A 357 -8.44 -12.51 15.74
C THR A 357 -7.90 -12.90 17.11
N LEU A 358 -6.61 -13.20 17.21
CA LEU A 358 -5.88 -13.38 18.47
C LEU A 358 -4.58 -12.59 18.46
N ARG A 359 -4.16 -12.14 19.67
CA ARG A 359 -2.83 -11.60 19.94
C ARG A 359 -2.19 -12.35 21.09
N LEU A 360 -1.14 -13.10 20.80
CA LEU A 360 -0.47 -13.97 21.76
C LEU A 360 0.91 -13.41 22.08
N ALA A 361 1.05 -12.82 23.27
CA ALA A 361 2.32 -12.27 23.74
C ALA A 361 3.23 -13.37 24.28
N ASN A 362 4.54 -13.20 24.11
CA ASN A 362 5.54 -14.17 24.55
C ASN A 362 5.26 -15.61 24.06
N PHE A 363 4.84 -15.75 22.80
CA PHE A 363 4.38 -17.03 22.25
C PHE A 363 5.46 -18.11 22.31
N LEU A 364 6.68 -17.79 21.87
CA LEU A 364 7.81 -18.70 21.95
C LEU A 364 8.31 -18.83 23.39
N SER A 365 8.68 -20.06 23.76
CA SER A 365 9.25 -20.40 25.05
C SER A 365 10.46 -19.50 25.39
N LYS A 366 10.61 -19.15 26.67
CA LYS A 366 11.72 -18.28 27.15
C LYS A 366 13.08 -18.72 26.61
N ARG A 367 13.34 -20.04 26.58
CA ARG A 367 14.60 -20.63 26.10
C ARG A 367 14.79 -20.42 24.61
N PHE A 368 13.80 -20.79 23.79
CA PHE A 368 13.92 -20.69 22.33
C PHE A 368 13.96 -19.23 21.89
N SER A 369 13.10 -18.39 22.46
CA SER A 369 13.05 -16.95 22.23
C SER A 369 14.41 -16.29 22.50
N ALA A 370 15.08 -16.58 23.62
CA ALA A 370 16.40 -16.01 23.92
C ALA A 370 17.49 -16.40 22.89
N GLN A 371 17.46 -17.66 22.41
CA GLN A 371 18.39 -18.13 21.39
C GLN A 371 18.14 -17.44 20.04
N LEU A 372 16.87 -17.31 19.65
CA LEU A 372 16.46 -16.61 18.44
C LEU A 372 16.84 -15.13 18.49
N ARG A 373 16.62 -14.47 19.63
CA ARG A 373 16.99 -13.05 19.83
C ARG A 373 18.46 -12.82 19.59
N THR A 374 19.30 -13.65 20.21
CA THR A 374 20.76 -13.59 20.06
C THR A 374 21.18 -13.74 18.59
N TYR A 375 20.55 -14.69 17.88
CA TYR A 375 20.82 -14.90 16.46
C TYR A 375 20.42 -13.67 15.61
N LEU A 376 19.21 -13.15 15.80
CA LEU A 376 18.68 -12.03 15.00
C LEU A 376 19.41 -10.72 15.29
N GLU A 377 19.72 -10.39 16.54
CA GLU A 377 20.52 -9.20 16.88
C GLU A 377 21.89 -9.20 16.19
N SER A 378 22.51 -10.38 16.02
CA SER A 378 23.78 -10.52 15.30
C SER A 378 23.64 -10.43 13.77
N THR A 379 22.46 -10.78 13.24
CA THR A 379 22.18 -10.86 11.79
C THR A 379 21.58 -9.56 11.24
N ASP A 380 20.84 -8.82 12.07
CA ASP A 380 20.16 -7.57 11.72
C ASP A 380 21.13 -6.49 11.23
N ILE A 381 22.35 -6.46 11.81
CA ILE A 381 23.41 -5.53 11.42
C ILE A 381 24.21 -5.96 10.18
N GLN A 382 24.04 -7.21 9.73
CA GLN A 382 24.76 -7.76 8.58
C GLN A 382 23.96 -7.54 7.29
N PRO A 383 24.63 -7.40 6.13
CA PRO A 383 23.99 -7.54 4.84
C PRO A 383 23.26 -8.89 4.75
N ALA A 384 22.10 -8.91 4.11
CA ALA A 384 21.35 -10.15 3.94
C ALA A 384 22.16 -11.17 3.14
N ASP A 385 22.16 -12.42 3.61
CA ASP A 385 22.82 -13.54 2.92
C ASP A 385 22.03 -13.88 1.64
N PRO A 386 22.61 -13.68 0.44
CA PRO A 386 21.96 -14.01 -0.82
C PRO A 386 21.68 -15.50 -1.01
N GLY A 387 22.32 -16.39 -0.23
CA GLY A 387 22.02 -17.82 -0.20
C GLY A 387 20.82 -18.18 0.69
N LEU A 388 20.39 -17.28 1.57
CA LEU A 388 19.28 -17.49 2.51
C LEU A 388 18.00 -16.75 2.07
N PHE A 389 18.15 -15.55 1.51
CA PHE A 389 17.05 -14.66 1.16
C PHE A 389 16.95 -14.36 -0.33
N SER A 390 15.72 -14.30 -0.82
CA SER A 390 15.34 -13.72 -2.11
C SER A 390 14.69 -12.36 -1.92
N VAL A 391 14.66 -11.53 -2.97
CA VAL A 391 13.98 -10.22 -2.95
C VAL A 391 12.59 -10.37 -3.54
N ALA A 392 11.57 -9.98 -2.78
CA ALA A 392 10.19 -9.95 -3.22
C ALA A 392 10.00 -8.85 -4.27
N ARG A 393 9.17 -9.13 -5.27
CA ARG A 393 8.88 -8.27 -6.42
C ARG A 393 7.46 -8.53 -6.92
N PRO A 394 6.81 -7.60 -7.63
CA PRO A 394 7.34 -6.31 -8.10
C PRO A 394 7.20 -5.18 -7.06
N PRO A 395 8.07 -4.15 -7.11
CA PRO A 395 8.08 -3.08 -6.11
C PRO A 395 6.80 -2.24 -6.07
N HIS A 396 6.00 -2.19 -7.13
CA HIS A 396 4.70 -1.49 -7.10
C HIS A 396 3.59 -2.27 -6.39
N LYS A 397 3.90 -3.44 -5.81
CA LYS A 397 3.03 -4.22 -4.93
C LYS A 397 3.70 -4.46 -3.57
N HIS A 398 4.96 -4.89 -3.61
CA HIS A 398 5.74 -5.17 -2.42
C HIS A 398 7.23 -5.21 -2.69
N ARG A 399 8.02 -5.01 -1.63
CA ARG A 399 9.46 -5.22 -1.63
C ARG A 399 9.88 -5.62 -0.23
N PHE A 400 10.45 -6.81 -0.08
CA PHE A 400 11.03 -7.29 1.17
C PHE A 400 11.97 -8.46 0.89
N LEU A 401 12.79 -8.85 1.86
CA LEU A 401 13.55 -10.07 1.76
C LEU A 401 12.72 -11.23 2.29
N TYR A 402 12.74 -12.37 1.59
CA TYR A 402 11.94 -13.52 1.99
C TYR A 402 12.69 -14.84 1.89
N ARG A 403 12.21 -15.81 2.67
CA ARG A 403 12.59 -17.23 2.61
C ARG A 403 11.34 -18.08 2.81
N GLN A 404 11.25 -19.16 2.04
CA GLN A 404 10.24 -20.21 2.20
C GLN A 404 10.91 -21.50 2.70
N PRO A 405 10.15 -22.43 3.30
CA PRO A 405 10.68 -23.72 3.71
C PRO A 405 11.35 -24.47 2.56
N LEU A 406 12.37 -25.26 2.86
CA LEU A 406 13.02 -26.09 1.86
C LEU A 406 12.09 -27.22 1.38
N VAL A 407 11.73 -27.20 0.09
CA VAL A 407 10.93 -28.27 -0.54
C VAL A 407 11.79 -29.52 -0.75
N GLY A 408 11.53 -30.59 0.01
CA GLY A 408 12.21 -31.89 -0.15
C GLY A 408 11.53 -33.00 0.63
N SER A 409 11.64 -34.25 0.16
CA SER A 409 11.19 -35.44 0.91
C SER A 409 11.87 -35.46 2.28
N ALA A 410 11.11 -35.68 3.37
CA ALA A 410 11.58 -35.64 4.76
C ALA A 410 12.85 -36.47 5.06
N SER A 411 13.18 -37.42 4.18
CA SER A 411 14.38 -38.27 4.27
C SER A 411 15.69 -37.61 3.80
N ASN A 412 15.64 -36.50 3.04
CA ASN A 412 16.80 -35.82 2.46
C ASN A 412 16.82 -34.29 2.69
N ALA A 413 15.90 -33.74 3.49
CA ALA A 413 15.89 -32.32 3.81
C ALA A 413 17.17 -31.94 4.59
N PRO A 414 17.87 -30.86 4.22
CA PRO A 414 19.01 -30.37 4.99
C PRO A 414 18.59 -30.04 6.42
N GLN A 415 19.38 -30.45 7.42
CA GLN A 415 19.13 -30.04 8.79
C GLN A 415 19.25 -28.51 8.92
N PRO A 416 18.36 -27.84 9.68
CA PRO A 416 18.42 -26.40 9.86
C PRO A 416 19.76 -26.01 10.47
N LYS A 417 20.40 -24.99 9.91
CA LYS A 417 21.74 -24.55 10.35
C LYS A 417 21.67 -23.50 11.46
N SER A 418 20.48 -22.97 11.75
CA SER A 418 20.23 -21.95 12.75
C SER A 418 18.86 -22.12 13.39
N VAL A 419 18.66 -21.50 14.56
CA VAL A 419 17.35 -21.44 15.24
C VAL A 419 16.29 -20.69 14.44
N TYR A 420 16.71 -19.80 13.53
CA TYR A 420 15.81 -19.11 12.60
C TYR A 420 15.32 -20.05 11.50
N GLU A 421 16.23 -20.79 10.85
CA GLU A 421 15.86 -21.85 9.90
C GLU A 421 15.01 -22.94 10.55
N GLU A 422 15.29 -23.28 11.81
CA GLU A 422 14.50 -24.26 12.56
C GLU A 422 13.02 -23.85 12.73
N LEU A 423 12.72 -22.56 12.93
CA LEU A 423 11.33 -22.12 12.96
C LEU A 423 10.64 -22.33 11.60
N ILE A 424 11.33 -22.01 10.52
CA ILE A 424 10.79 -21.99 9.16
C ILE A 424 10.65 -23.41 8.59
N ASP A 425 11.68 -24.22 8.75
CA ASP A 425 11.79 -25.54 8.12
C ASP A 425 11.21 -26.66 9.00
N VAL A 426 11.03 -26.43 10.31
CA VAL A 426 10.57 -27.47 11.27
C VAL A 426 9.31 -27.09 12.03
N PHE A 427 9.27 -25.95 12.73
CA PHE A 427 8.15 -25.63 13.63
C PHE A 427 6.87 -25.24 12.89
N PHE A 428 6.90 -24.20 12.05
CA PHE A 428 5.72 -23.71 11.34
C PHE A 428 5.08 -24.75 10.40
N PRO A 429 5.86 -25.58 9.68
CA PRO A 429 5.29 -26.65 8.85
C PRO A 429 4.84 -27.89 9.66
N SER A 430 5.04 -27.93 10.99
CA SER A 430 4.81 -29.15 11.77
C SER A 430 3.33 -29.51 11.92
N PRO A 431 2.98 -30.81 11.89
CA PRO A 431 1.63 -31.26 12.20
C PRO A 431 1.17 -30.86 13.61
N ALA A 432 2.06 -30.90 14.60
CA ALA A 432 1.74 -30.55 15.97
C ALA A 432 1.32 -29.07 16.11
N PHE A 433 2.01 -28.15 15.43
CA PHE A 433 1.63 -26.74 15.43
C PHE A 433 0.28 -26.52 14.75
N LYS A 434 0.04 -27.17 13.61
CA LYS A 434 -1.25 -27.12 12.92
C LYS A 434 -2.41 -27.64 13.78
N LYS A 435 -2.22 -28.76 14.49
CA LYS A 435 -3.23 -29.30 15.44
C LYS A 435 -3.53 -28.33 16.57
N TRP A 436 -2.48 -27.78 17.19
CA TRP A 436 -2.66 -26.78 18.25
C TRP A 436 -3.41 -25.55 17.73
N LEU A 437 -3.10 -25.09 16.52
CA LEU A 437 -3.78 -23.95 15.91
C LEU A 437 -5.26 -24.26 15.64
N SER A 438 -5.57 -25.44 15.10
CA SER A 438 -6.96 -25.90 14.93
C SER A 438 -7.74 -25.92 16.24
N LEU A 439 -7.13 -26.37 17.34
CA LEU A 439 -7.75 -26.33 18.66
C LEU A 439 -7.93 -24.91 19.20
N ALA A 440 -6.94 -24.04 19.00
CA ALA A 440 -6.98 -22.67 19.51
C ALA A 440 -7.93 -21.74 18.72
N THR A 441 -8.37 -22.15 17.53
CA THR A 441 -9.28 -21.35 16.68
C THR A 441 -10.61 -22.04 16.40
N GLY A 442 -10.80 -23.30 16.81
CA GLY A 442 -11.95 -24.11 16.43
C GLY A 442 -12.01 -24.51 14.94
N LEU A 443 -10.99 -24.20 14.13
CA LEU A 443 -11.06 -24.34 12.67
C LEU A 443 -10.43 -25.64 12.15
N THR A 444 -11.03 -26.21 11.10
CA THR A 444 -10.44 -27.33 10.36
C THR A 444 -9.48 -26.82 9.28
N LEU A 445 -8.16 -26.96 9.51
CA LEU A 445 -7.12 -26.47 8.61
C LEU A 445 -6.73 -27.52 7.57
N THR A 446 -6.63 -27.14 6.29
CA THR A 446 -6.44 -28.09 5.17
C THR A 446 -4.99 -28.10 4.64
N ARG A 447 -4.46 -26.93 4.30
CA ARG A 447 -3.12 -26.71 3.73
C ARG A 447 -2.39 -25.59 4.46
N ALA A 448 -1.08 -25.48 4.30
CA ALA A 448 -0.27 -24.40 4.88
C ALA A 448 0.76 -23.86 3.87
N SER A 449 0.99 -22.55 3.89
CA SER A 449 2.07 -21.88 3.17
C SER A 449 2.83 -21.00 4.16
N VAL A 450 4.15 -21.18 4.26
CA VAL A 450 4.99 -20.47 5.25
C VAL A 450 5.93 -19.51 4.55
N LEU A 451 6.05 -18.29 5.09
CA LEU A 451 6.90 -17.24 4.55
C LEU A 451 7.58 -16.46 5.67
N ALA A 452 8.91 -16.58 5.74
CA ALA A 452 9.72 -15.75 6.61
C ALA A 452 10.13 -14.47 5.89
N ARG A 453 9.97 -13.31 6.53
CA ARG A 453 10.20 -12.00 5.91
C ARG A 453 11.13 -11.14 6.76
N ARG A 454 11.98 -10.38 6.07
CA ARG A 454 12.83 -9.32 6.63
C ARG A 454 12.59 -8.04 5.83
N PHE A 455 12.12 -7.01 6.52
CA PHE A 455 11.84 -5.69 5.96
C PHE A 455 12.95 -4.72 6.36
N ARG A 456 13.85 -4.45 5.42
CA ARG A 456 14.98 -3.55 5.59
C ARG A 456 14.54 -2.11 5.74
N LYS A 457 15.08 -1.43 6.74
CA LYS A 457 14.80 -0.01 6.97
C LYS A 457 15.24 0.87 5.80
N GLY A 458 14.35 1.75 5.37
CA GLY A 458 14.53 2.66 4.25
C GLY A 458 14.19 2.04 2.89
N LEU A 459 13.76 0.77 2.82
CA LEU A 459 13.58 0.05 1.55
C LEU A 459 12.25 -0.70 1.44
N ASP A 460 11.87 -1.46 2.45
CA ASP A 460 10.92 -2.56 2.30
C ASP A 460 9.52 -2.26 2.88
N TYR A 461 8.50 -2.85 2.26
CA TYR A 461 7.05 -2.63 2.49
C TYR A 461 6.20 -3.70 1.77
N THR A 462 4.91 -3.75 2.10
CA THR A 462 3.86 -4.24 1.18
C THR A 462 2.79 -3.15 1.01
N LEU A 463 2.09 -3.16 -0.11
CA LEU A 463 0.90 -2.34 -0.33
C LEU A 463 -0.36 -3.11 0.04
N ALA A 464 -1.47 -2.39 0.20
CA ALA A 464 -2.77 -2.99 0.52
C ALA A 464 -3.19 -3.94 -0.61
N THR A 465 -3.32 -5.22 -0.28
CA THR A 465 -3.89 -6.22 -1.19
C THR A 465 -5.23 -6.67 -0.63
N SER A 466 -6.23 -6.85 -1.49
CA SER A 466 -7.51 -7.47 -1.14
C SER A 466 -7.40 -8.99 -1.19
N TYR A 467 -8.16 -9.67 -0.34
CA TYR A 467 -8.35 -11.12 -0.45
C TYR A 467 -9.59 -11.37 -1.30
N GLU A 468 -9.45 -12.18 -2.36
CA GLU A 468 -10.49 -12.32 -3.39
C GLU A 468 -11.11 -13.71 -3.47
N GLU A 469 -10.57 -14.68 -2.73
CA GLU A 469 -11.10 -16.04 -2.69
C GLU A 469 -12.42 -16.08 -1.92
N GLU A 470 -13.29 -17.03 -2.28
CA GLU A 470 -14.60 -17.21 -1.65
C GLU A 470 -14.48 -17.73 -0.22
N GLU A 471 -13.60 -18.70 0.01
CA GLU A 471 -13.36 -19.30 1.32
C GLU A 471 -12.37 -18.46 2.13
N PRO A 472 -12.63 -18.23 3.43
CA PRO A 472 -11.74 -17.46 4.28
C PRO A 472 -10.39 -18.18 4.48
N GLN A 473 -9.37 -17.40 4.82
CA GLN A 473 -8.02 -17.87 5.08
C GLN A 473 -7.58 -17.49 6.48
N LEU A 474 -7.05 -18.46 7.22
CA LEU A 474 -6.43 -18.20 8.51
C LEU A 474 -4.98 -17.75 8.27
N GLU A 475 -4.65 -16.52 8.67
CA GLU A 475 -3.33 -15.95 8.56
C GLU A 475 -2.68 -15.84 9.95
N VAL A 476 -1.48 -16.38 10.11
CA VAL A 476 -0.68 -16.31 11.34
C VAL A 476 0.57 -15.50 11.07
N CYS A 477 0.96 -14.59 11.97
CA CYS A 477 2.18 -13.80 11.85
C CYS A 477 2.89 -13.71 13.20
N LEU A 478 4.08 -14.30 13.30
CA LEU A 478 4.93 -14.22 14.48
C LEU A 478 5.96 -13.11 14.30
N ALA A 479 5.78 -12.01 15.04
CA ALA A 479 6.71 -10.90 15.12
C ALA A 479 7.93 -11.28 15.96
N ILE A 480 9.12 -11.19 15.36
CA ILE A 480 10.42 -11.54 15.96
C ILE A 480 11.44 -10.42 15.72
N THR A 481 10.98 -9.17 15.80
CA THR A 481 11.81 -7.98 15.58
C THR A 481 12.56 -7.63 16.87
N PRO A 482 13.90 -7.76 16.93
CA PRO A 482 14.64 -7.64 18.19
C PRO A 482 14.87 -6.19 18.64
N THR A 483 14.69 -5.23 17.74
CA THR A 483 14.89 -3.81 18.03
C THR A 483 13.63 -3.18 18.62
N ARG A 484 13.81 -2.13 19.42
CA ARG A 484 12.72 -1.37 20.08
C ARG A 484 12.35 -0.10 19.31
N GLY A 485 11.30 0.60 19.75
CA GLY A 485 10.88 1.90 19.21
C GLY A 485 9.88 1.82 18.07
N TRP A 486 9.09 0.73 18.03
CA TRP A 486 8.08 0.47 17.00
C TRP A 486 6.66 0.85 17.43
N GLY A 487 6.48 1.37 18.65
CA GLY A 487 5.20 1.81 19.20
C GLY A 487 4.67 0.98 20.37
N ASP A 488 5.29 -0.16 20.70
CA ASP A 488 4.86 -1.08 21.78
C ASP A 488 5.87 -1.18 22.95
N ASP A 489 6.62 -0.10 23.20
CA ASP A 489 7.74 -0.12 24.15
C ASP A 489 7.31 -0.41 25.62
N LYS A 490 6.01 -0.29 25.95
CA LYS A 490 5.47 -0.59 27.29
C LYS A 490 5.37 -2.08 27.57
N GLN A 491 5.05 -2.90 26.57
CA GLN A 491 4.97 -4.36 26.70
C GLN A 491 6.38 -4.95 26.83
N ASP A 492 7.32 -4.46 26.01
CA ASP A 492 8.74 -4.82 26.06
C ASP A 492 9.39 -4.57 27.44
N GLU A 493 9.00 -3.50 28.16
CA GLU A 493 9.52 -3.20 29.50
C GLU A 493 9.00 -4.18 30.57
N LEU A 494 7.74 -4.62 30.47
CA LEU A 494 7.13 -5.61 31.36
C LEU A 494 7.75 -7.00 31.14
N ASP A 495 7.99 -7.37 29.88
CA ASP A 495 8.59 -8.65 29.50
C ASP A 495 10.06 -8.76 29.94
N ASN A 496 10.83 -7.65 29.84
CA ASN A 496 12.20 -7.60 30.34
C ASN A 496 12.28 -7.59 31.87
N ALA A 497 11.30 -7.00 32.57
CA ALA A 497 11.23 -7.04 34.03
C ALA A 497 10.95 -8.47 34.54
N ALA A 498 10.00 -9.18 33.92
CA ALA A 498 9.67 -10.57 34.27
C ALA A 498 10.82 -11.58 33.98
N ALA A 499 11.74 -11.24 33.07
CA ALA A 499 12.93 -12.06 32.79
C ALA A 499 14.03 -11.96 33.86
N THR A 500 13.95 -10.98 34.78
CA THR A 500 15.04 -10.70 35.76
C THR A 500 14.76 -11.13 37.20
N THR A 501 13.59 -11.72 37.50
CA THR A 501 13.17 -11.94 38.91
C THR A 501 12.93 -13.39 39.34
N ASP A 502 13.19 -14.39 38.52
CA ASP A 502 12.84 -15.79 38.86
C ASP A 502 13.84 -16.53 39.77
N ASP A 503 14.89 -15.89 40.29
CA ASP A 503 15.94 -16.61 41.06
C ASP A 503 16.19 -16.17 42.51
N ASP A 504 15.37 -15.29 43.12
CA ASP A 504 15.69 -14.86 44.50
C ASP A 504 14.50 -14.41 45.39
N VAL A 505 13.40 -15.18 45.48
CA VAL A 505 12.53 -15.14 46.68
C VAL A 505 11.92 -16.51 47.01
N MET A 506 12.76 -17.47 47.38
CA MET A 506 12.35 -18.45 48.37
C MET A 506 12.39 -17.76 49.74
N ASN A 507 11.26 -17.78 50.45
CA ASN A 507 11.08 -17.44 51.87
C ASN A 507 10.50 -16.04 52.18
N ARG A 508 9.16 -15.94 52.20
CA ARG A 508 8.40 -15.37 53.33
C ARG A 508 6.91 -15.70 53.24
N ASN A 509 6.39 -16.20 54.36
CA ASN A 509 5.02 -16.64 54.60
C ASN A 509 3.95 -15.59 54.27
N GLY A 510 2.89 -16.07 53.61
CA GLY A 510 1.50 -15.97 54.06
C GLY A 510 0.83 -14.60 54.03
N GLU A 511 -0.07 -14.40 53.07
CA GLU A 511 -1.46 -13.98 53.32
C GLU A 511 -2.28 -14.10 52.03
N LYS A 512 -3.48 -14.69 52.16
CA LYS A 512 -4.48 -14.81 51.10
C LYS A 512 -5.04 -13.44 50.76
N ALA A 513 -5.07 -13.08 49.48
CA ALA A 513 -6.03 -12.11 48.96
C ALA A 513 -6.47 -12.51 47.55
N ASN A 514 -7.75 -12.88 47.43
CA ASN A 514 -8.47 -13.00 46.16
C ASN A 514 -8.39 -11.68 45.39
N GLY A 515 -7.76 -11.70 44.21
CA GLY A 515 -7.80 -10.63 43.23
C GLY A 515 -8.41 -11.15 41.94
N ARG A 516 -9.72 -10.95 41.80
CA ARG A 516 -10.52 -11.23 40.60
C ARG A 516 -10.03 -10.31 39.49
N VAL A 517 -9.32 -10.84 38.50
CA VAL A 517 -8.95 -10.09 37.29
C VAL A 517 -10.21 -10.00 36.42
N ARG A 518 -10.73 -8.79 36.25
CA ARG A 518 -11.68 -8.44 35.20
C ARG A 518 -10.87 -7.74 34.12
N SER A 519 -10.67 -8.42 33.00
CA SER A 519 -10.21 -7.84 31.73
C SER A 519 -11.39 -7.11 31.11
N SER A 520 -11.51 -5.82 31.39
CA SER A 520 -12.45 -4.94 30.70
C SER A 520 -11.87 -3.52 30.72
N ASP A 521 -10.75 -3.32 30.02
CA ASP A 521 -10.26 -1.97 29.65
C ASP A 521 -9.04 -1.99 28.68
N GLU A 522 -8.70 -3.11 28.05
CA GLU A 522 -7.54 -3.17 27.13
C GLU A 522 -7.87 -2.74 25.68
N GLY A 523 -9.13 -2.83 25.26
CA GLY A 523 -9.55 -2.39 23.91
C GLY A 523 -9.37 -0.88 23.65
N LYS A 524 -9.60 -0.03 24.66
CA LYS A 524 -9.46 1.43 24.52
C LYS A 524 -8.03 1.94 24.62
N ALA A 525 -7.14 1.19 25.26
CA ALA A 525 -5.75 1.60 25.45
C ALA A 525 -4.90 1.40 24.19
N ALA A 526 -5.22 0.39 23.37
CA ALA A 526 -4.60 0.18 22.08
C ALA A 526 -4.96 1.30 21.09
N GLU A 527 -6.24 1.70 21.07
CA GLU A 527 -6.78 2.76 20.22
C GLU A 527 -6.23 4.16 20.58
N ASP A 528 -6.16 4.51 21.88
CA ASP A 528 -5.67 5.82 22.34
C ASP A 528 -4.12 5.94 22.30
N SER A 529 -3.38 4.82 22.18
CA SER A 529 -1.92 4.84 22.01
C SER A 529 -1.47 5.14 20.57
N LEU A 530 -2.30 4.82 19.58
CA LEU A 530 -2.02 5.03 18.16
C LEU A 530 -2.16 6.51 17.72
N LEU A 531 -2.84 7.32 18.53
CA LEU A 531 -3.19 8.71 18.23
C LEU A 531 -2.23 9.76 18.82
N LYS A 532 -1.17 9.35 19.54
CA LYS A 532 -0.26 10.30 20.24
C LYS A 532 1.22 10.24 19.88
N ASP A 533 1.67 9.31 19.06
CA ASP A 533 3.03 9.36 18.51
C ASP A 533 2.97 9.89 17.07
N GLU A 534 3.12 11.21 16.91
CA GLU A 534 3.08 11.93 15.62
C GLU A 534 4.15 11.46 14.60
N ASP A 535 4.98 10.45 14.90
CA ASP A 535 6.17 10.16 14.09
C ASP A 535 6.74 8.73 14.18
N GLY A 536 5.87 7.72 14.19
CA GLY A 536 6.26 6.29 14.15
C GLY A 536 7.14 5.91 12.94
N VAL A 537 7.95 4.87 13.09
CA VAL A 537 8.92 4.40 12.06
C VAL A 537 8.32 3.45 11.02
N GLY A 538 7.00 3.25 11.03
CA GLY A 538 6.31 2.31 10.16
C GLY A 538 6.53 0.85 10.59
N GLY A 539 6.45 -0.08 9.63
CA GLY A 539 6.64 -1.51 9.90
C GLY A 539 5.52 -2.19 10.67
N TYR A 540 4.40 -1.53 10.95
CA TYR A 540 3.23 -2.20 11.52
C TYR A 540 2.50 -3.01 10.45
N GLU A 541 1.97 -4.15 10.85
CA GLU A 541 0.98 -4.91 10.09
C GLU A 541 -0.40 -4.27 10.30
N LEU A 542 -1.19 -4.18 9.23
CA LEU A 542 -2.52 -3.59 9.24
C LEU A 542 -3.47 -4.46 8.42
N TYR A 543 -4.67 -4.67 8.95
CA TYR A 543 -5.84 -5.20 8.28
C TYR A 543 -6.94 -4.14 8.33
N MET A 544 -7.65 -3.97 7.23
CA MET A 544 -8.71 -2.98 7.13
C MET A 544 -9.83 -3.47 6.23
N ALA A 545 -11.05 -3.00 6.48
CA ALA A 545 -12.20 -3.30 5.66
C ALA A 545 -11.96 -2.83 4.22
N GLY A 546 -12.42 -3.62 3.25
CA GLY A 546 -12.55 -3.16 1.88
C GLY A 546 -13.66 -2.12 1.75
N ASP A 547 -13.62 -1.32 0.69
CA ASP A 547 -14.75 -0.47 0.33
C ASP A 547 -15.87 -1.36 -0.22
N ASP A 548 -16.94 -1.61 0.54
CA ASP A 548 -18.11 -2.30 0.02
C ASP A 548 -18.70 -1.49 -1.16
N ASP A 549 -18.86 -2.14 -2.32
CA ASP A 549 -19.47 -1.54 -3.51
C ASP A 549 -21.01 -1.38 -3.37
N ASP A 550 -21.60 -1.93 -2.31
CA ASP A 550 -23.05 -2.02 -2.11
C ASP A 550 -23.65 -0.91 -1.21
N ASP A 551 -22.85 -0.16 -0.46
CA ASP A 551 -23.36 0.92 0.40
C ASP A 551 -23.47 2.26 -0.35
N VAL A 552 -24.49 2.35 -1.20
CA VAL A 552 -25.00 3.62 -1.73
C VAL A 552 -25.93 4.26 -0.68
N SER A 553 -25.38 4.64 0.47
CA SER A 553 -26.08 5.56 1.38
C SER A 553 -25.68 7.01 1.04
N ASP A 554 -26.64 7.73 0.48
CA ASP A 554 -26.63 9.17 0.24
C ASP A 554 -26.72 9.91 1.58
N ASP A 555 -25.63 9.94 2.35
CA ASP A 555 -25.48 10.92 3.43
C ASP A 555 -24.37 11.94 3.08
N GLY A 556 -24.82 13.14 2.78
CA GLY A 556 -23.96 14.25 2.41
C GLY A 556 -23.19 14.74 3.64
N SER A 557 -21.86 14.63 3.62
CA SER A 557 -21.04 15.39 4.56
C SER A 557 -21.13 16.89 4.24
N ASP A 558 -22.07 17.56 4.89
CA ASP A 558 -22.15 19.01 4.99
C ASP A 558 -20.93 19.51 5.79
N HIS A 559 -19.92 20.01 5.09
CA HIS A 559 -18.88 20.80 5.75
C HIS A 559 -19.51 22.11 6.22
N GLY A 560 -19.82 22.15 7.52
CA GLY A 560 -20.54 23.21 8.22
C GLY A 560 -20.15 24.64 7.83
N VAL A 561 -20.88 25.19 6.87
CA VAL A 561 -21.05 26.63 6.66
C VAL A 561 -22.55 26.88 6.53
N GLU A 562 -23.17 27.49 7.55
CA GLU A 562 -24.55 27.97 7.45
C GLU A 562 -24.66 29.02 6.32
N ILE A 563 -25.24 28.64 5.18
CA ILE A 563 -25.58 29.56 4.09
C ILE A 563 -27.08 29.94 4.21
N PRO A 564 -27.46 31.24 4.16
CA PRO A 564 -28.85 31.66 4.29
C PRO A 564 -29.77 31.10 3.20
N ALA A 565 -31.02 30.83 3.58
CA ALA A 565 -32.06 30.12 2.79
C ALA A 565 -32.60 30.86 1.53
N SER A 566 -31.75 31.44 0.69
CA SER A 566 -32.20 32.13 -0.54
C SER A 566 -31.26 31.91 -1.73
N ALA A 567 -31.08 30.67 -2.18
CA ALA A 567 -30.40 30.39 -3.47
C ALA A 567 -30.80 29.04 -4.12
N LYS A 568 -32.02 28.54 -3.88
CA LYS A 568 -32.46 27.20 -4.35
C LYS A 568 -32.91 27.08 -5.82
N ASN A 569 -32.44 27.91 -6.76
CA ASN A 569 -32.86 27.77 -8.16
C ASN A 569 -31.79 28.23 -9.18
N GLN A 570 -30.87 27.33 -9.57
CA GLN A 570 -30.28 27.30 -10.92
C GLN A 570 -29.85 25.86 -11.30
N PRO A 571 -29.97 25.46 -12.59
CA PRO A 571 -29.77 24.09 -13.03
C PRO A 571 -28.29 23.71 -13.17
N SER A 572 -28.01 22.44 -12.90
CA SER A 572 -26.72 21.75 -12.98
C SER A 572 -26.05 21.89 -14.36
N SER A 573 -24.87 22.50 -14.41
CA SER A 573 -23.99 22.44 -15.57
C SER A 573 -23.19 21.13 -15.54
N HIS A 574 -23.36 20.31 -16.59
CA HIS A 574 -22.51 19.17 -16.87
C HIS A 574 -21.04 19.61 -17.01
N THR A 575 -20.22 19.28 -16.02
CA THR A 575 -18.76 19.24 -16.15
C THR A 575 -18.32 17.81 -15.93
N GLY A 576 -17.70 17.21 -16.94
CA GLY A 576 -17.15 15.84 -16.95
C GLY A 576 -15.95 15.65 -16.03
N ALA A 577 -16.09 16.05 -14.77
CA ALA A 577 -15.45 15.33 -13.69
C ALA A 577 -16.24 14.03 -13.55
N GLY A 578 -15.59 12.88 -13.75
CA GLY A 578 -16.12 11.62 -13.22
C GLY A 578 -16.55 11.82 -11.76
N LYS A 579 -17.55 11.03 -11.33
CA LYS A 579 -18.07 10.98 -9.96
C LYS A 579 -17.00 11.39 -8.94
N ARG A 580 -17.36 12.28 -8.00
CA ARG A 580 -16.58 12.58 -6.79
C ARG A 580 -15.81 11.32 -6.39
N ARG A 581 -14.47 11.38 -6.41
CA ARG A 581 -13.64 10.24 -5.96
C ARG A 581 -14.13 9.86 -4.56
N LYS A 582 -14.50 8.58 -4.38
CA LYS A 582 -14.58 7.90 -3.07
C LYS A 582 -13.23 8.16 -2.37
N ALA A 583 -13.21 8.25 -1.04
CA ALA A 583 -11.94 8.36 -0.32
C ALA A 583 -11.02 7.22 -0.78
N ASP A 584 -9.71 7.47 -0.87
CA ASP A 584 -8.77 6.39 -1.20
C ASP A 584 -8.86 5.36 -0.06
N PRO A 585 -9.31 4.11 -0.33
CA PRO A 585 -9.67 3.16 0.72
C PRO A 585 -8.48 2.82 1.62
N ALA A 586 -7.24 3.09 1.20
CA ALA A 586 -6.04 2.88 2.00
C ALA A 586 -5.69 4.08 2.92
N ILE A 587 -6.54 5.10 3.07
CA ILE A 587 -6.31 6.20 4.04
C ILE A 587 -6.85 5.77 5.41
N TYR A 588 -5.96 5.41 6.33
CA TYR A 588 -6.30 5.06 7.72
C TYR A 588 -5.70 6.03 8.75
N LYS A 589 -5.00 7.08 8.30
CA LYS A 589 -4.57 8.19 9.17
C LYS A 589 -4.79 9.52 8.46
N SER A 590 -5.93 10.14 8.74
CA SER A 590 -6.21 11.53 8.37
C SER A 590 -6.37 12.38 9.63
N SER A 591 -5.63 13.50 9.72
CA SER A 591 -5.65 14.38 10.90
C SER A 591 -6.95 15.20 11.06
N SER A 592 -7.95 14.99 10.21
CA SER A 592 -9.33 15.42 10.45
C SER A 592 -9.98 14.45 11.43
N GLY A 593 -9.77 14.66 12.73
CA GLY A 593 -10.34 13.87 13.83
C GLY A 593 -11.88 13.96 13.94
N THR A 594 -12.57 13.59 12.87
CA THR A 594 -14.04 13.59 12.74
C THR A 594 -14.61 12.30 12.17
N ASN A 595 -13.79 11.32 11.77
CA ASN A 595 -14.28 10.00 11.39
C ASN A 595 -13.94 9.01 12.51
N GLU A 596 -14.97 8.55 13.22
CA GLU A 596 -14.89 7.47 14.21
C GLU A 596 -14.76 6.09 13.55
N ASP A 597 -14.38 6.02 12.26
CA ASP A 597 -14.24 4.76 11.53
C ASP A 597 -13.19 4.90 10.42
N ASP A 598 -11.91 4.71 10.76
CA ASP A 598 -10.79 4.69 9.82
C ASP A 598 -10.70 3.34 9.07
N GLY A 599 -11.71 2.46 9.21
CA GLY A 599 -11.80 1.15 8.56
C GLY A 599 -10.79 0.11 9.04
N VAL A 600 -9.96 0.42 10.04
CA VAL A 600 -8.93 -0.49 10.56
C VAL A 600 -9.56 -1.59 11.41
N LEU A 601 -9.41 -2.84 10.98
CA LEU A 601 -9.91 -4.02 11.68
C LEU A 601 -8.89 -4.53 12.70
N PHE A 602 -7.62 -4.56 12.31
CA PHE A 602 -6.54 -5.06 13.16
C PHE A 602 -5.22 -4.35 12.83
N SER A 603 -4.41 -4.06 13.84
CA SER A 603 -3.03 -3.62 13.62
C SER A 603 -2.10 -4.16 14.68
N MET A 604 -0.89 -4.51 14.25
CA MET A 604 0.16 -5.00 15.13
C MET A 604 1.50 -4.34 14.78
N PRO A 605 2.10 -3.55 15.69
CA PRO A 605 3.43 -3.00 15.47
C PRO A 605 4.46 -4.13 15.33
N ALA A 606 5.59 -3.83 14.70
CA ALA A 606 6.74 -4.73 14.80
C ALA A 606 7.14 -4.85 16.28
N GLY A 607 7.51 -6.04 16.71
CA GLY A 607 7.84 -6.30 18.10
C GLY A 607 8.48 -7.66 18.30
N TRP A 608 8.74 -8.01 19.55
CA TRP A 608 9.43 -9.25 19.90
C TRP A 608 8.46 -10.29 20.45
N ASN A 609 8.47 -11.49 19.85
CA ASN A 609 7.82 -12.69 20.36
C ASN A 609 6.29 -12.57 20.55
N ASN A 610 5.64 -11.82 19.68
CA ASN A 610 4.20 -11.67 19.67
C ASN A 610 3.64 -12.33 18.41
N MET A 611 2.60 -13.15 18.53
CA MET A 611 1.94 -13.81 17.41
C MET A 611 0.54 -13.23 17.20
N SER A 612 0.22 -12.82 15.99
CA SER A 612 -1.15 -12.56 15.55
C SER A 612 -1.71 -13.78 14.82
N VAL A 613 -3.01 -13.99 15.01
CA VAL A 613 -3.82 -14.94 14.25
C VAL A 613 -5.04 -14.17 13.76
N VAL A 614 -5.36 -14.21 12.48
CA VAL A 614 -6.46 -13.45 11.86
C VAL A 614 -7.19 -14.35 10.86
N LEU A 615 -8.51 -14.50 10.99
CA LEU A 615 -9.34 -15.07 9.93
C LEU A 615 -9.67 -13.96 8.93
N ARG A 616 -9.15 -14.08 7.71
CA ARG A 616 -9.32 -13.08 6.67
C ARG A 616 -10.34 -13.56 5.65
N ASP A 617 -11.38 -12.77 5.47
CA ASP A 617 -12.44 -12.98 4.50
C ASP A 617 -12.25 -12.13 3.24
N LYS A 618 -13.15 -12.33 2.28
CA LYS A 618 -13.14 -11.64 0.99
C LYS A 618 -13.33 -10.14 1.16
N GLY A 619 -12.53 -9.35 0.46
CA GLY A 619 -12.58 -7.88 0.49
C GLY A 619 -11.70 -7.25 1.58
N THR A 620 -11.32 -8.00 2.63
CA THR A 620 -10.42 -7.49 3.66
C THR A 620 -9.03 -7.19 3.09
N LEU A 621 -8.55 -5.97 3.31
CA LEU A 621 -7.24 -5.48 2.88
C LEU A 621 -6.18 -5.78 3.92
N ARG A 622 -4.94 -6.08 3.50
CA ARG A 622 -3.77 -6.26 4.38
C ARG A 622 -2.52 -5.60 3.83
N PHE A 623 -1.69 -5.02 4.70
CA PHE A 623 -0.32 -4.65 4.35
C PHE A 623 0.63 -4.51 5.56
N VAL A 624 1.94 -4.42 5.28
CA VAL A 624 2.99 -4.02 6.23
C VAL A 624 3.53 -2.66 5.80
N LYS A 625 3.35 -1.65 6.65
CA LYS A 625 3.77 -0.28 6.34
C LYS A 625 5.28 -0.20 6.09
N TYR A 626 5.69 0.62 5.14
CA TYR A 626 7.09 0.96 4.87
C TYR A 626 7.89 1.23 6.14
N VAL A 627 9.04 0.56 6.25
CA VAL A 627 9.97 0.73 7.38
C VAL A 627 10.87 1.93 7.12
N SER A 628 10.71 2.99 7.90
CA SER A 628 11.53 4.21 7.82
C SER A 628 13.01 3.90 8.10
N LYS A 629 13.90 4.63 7.43
CA LYS A 629 15.35 4.63 7.70
C LYS A 629 15.69 4.98 9.16
N ALA A 630 14.79 5.70 9.85
CA ALA A 630 14.93 6.05 11.25
C ALA A 630 14.72 4.87 12.22
N ALA A 631 14.21 3.72 11.75
CA ALA A 631 14.10 2.52 12.55
C ALA A 631 15.48 2.07 13.10
N LYS A 632 15.49 1.53 14.32
CA LYS A 632 16.73 1.08 14.97
C LYS A 632 17.30 -0.17 14.29
N GLY A 633 16.46 -1.04 13.75
CA GLY A 633 16.82 -2.22 12.98
C GLY A 633 15.81 -2.52 11.87
N ASP A 634 15.92 -3.69 11.26
CA ASP A 634 14.94 -4.19 10.31
C ASP A 634 13.74 -4.81 11.04
N ARG A 635 12.57 -4.91 10.39
CA ARG A 635 11.46 -5.74 10.88
C ARG A 635 11.66 -7.18 10.42
N TRP A 636 11.39 -8.12 11.33
CA TRP A 636 11.47 -9.56 11.10
C TRP A 636 10.18 -10.23 11.55
N ASP A 637 9.64 -11.09 10.71
CA ASP A 637 8.49 -11.93 11.03
C ASP A 637 8.50 -13.27 10.28
N ILE A 638 7.70 -14.21 10.77
CA ILE A 638 7.37 -15.45 10.05
C ILE A 638 5.85 -15.52 9.96
N CYS A 639 5.34 -15.54 8.73
CA CYS A 639 3.94 -15.69 8.44
C CYS A 639 3.62 -17.11 7.99
N ALA A 640 2.42 -17.58 8.29
CA ALA A 640 1.86 -18.79 7.70
C ALA A 640 0.39 -18.60 7.39
N ASP A 641 0.02 -18.96 6.16
CA ASP A 641 -1.34 -18.90 5.67
C ASP A 641 -1.90 -20.33 5.65
N PHE A 642 -3.13 -20.52 6.12
CA PHE A 642 -3.79 -21.82 6.18
C PHE A 642 -5.14 -21.78 5.45
N GLY A 643 -5.37 -22.78 4.61
CA GLY A 643 -6.71 -23.01 4.06
C GLY A 643 -7.64 -23.53 5.14
N VAL A 644 -8.87 -23.05 5.17
CA VAL A 644 -9.93 -23.47 6.11
C VAL A 644 -10.94 -24.31 5.35
N LYS A 645 -11.44 -25.40 5.96
CA LYS A 645 -12.57 -26.14 5.41
C LYS A 645 -13.86 -25.43 5.88
N PRO A 646 -14.82 -25.11 4.99
CA PRO A 646 -16.11 -24.60 5.42
C PRO A 646 -16.79 -25.61 6.35
N GLU A 647 -17.45 -25.10 7.39
CA GLU A 647 -18.34 -25.91 8.19
C GLU A 647 -19.52 -26.30 7.29
N ASP A 648 -19.76 -27.61 7.16
CA ASP A 648 -20.94 -28.09 6.47
C ASP A 648 -22.13 -27.64 7.33
N GLU A 649 -22.91 -26.64 6.88
CA GLU A 649 -24.20 -26.32 7.51
C GLU A 649 -25.04 -27.61 7.47
N ASP A 650 -25.04 -28.33 8.59
CA ASP A 650 -25.95 -29.44 8.82
C ASP A 650 -27.35 -28.90 8.56
N ASN A 651 -27.93 -29.30 7.42
CA ASN A 651 -29.32 -29.06 7.12
C ASN A 651 -30.15 -29.91 8.09
N GLU A 652 -30.25 -29.46 9.34
CA GLU A 652 -31.24 -29.90 10.30
C GLU A 652 -32.61 -29.40 9.85
N ASP A 653 -33.23 -30.13 8.92
CA ASP A 653 -34.68 -30.16 8.74
C ASP A 653 -35.10 -31.48 8.07
N ASP A 654 -34.72 -32.61 8.70
CA ASP A 654 -35.52 -33.83 8.66
C ASP A 654 -36.02 -34.11 10.06
N ASP A 655 -37.14 -33.47 10.43
CA ASP A 655 -37.95 -33.97 11.54
C ASP A 655 -39.41 -34.19 11.10
N GLY A 656 -39.82 -35.44 11.27
CA GLY A 656 -41.03 -36.02 10.71
C GLY A 656 -42.30 -35.52 11.41
N GLY A 657 -43.16 -34.85 10.65
CA GLY A 657 -44.54 -34.58 11.03
C GLY A 657 -45.54 -35.44 10.24
N ALA A 658 -45.91 -36.60 10.78
CA ALA A 658 -47.02 -37.41 10.25
C ALA A 658 -48.38 -36.73 10.52
N THR A 659 -49.17 -36.43 9.47
CA THR A 659 -50.64 -36.56 9.48
C THR A 659 -51.26 -36.66 8.07
N ASP A 660 -51.96 -37.77 7.85
CA ASP A 660 -53.17 -38.02 7.03
C ASP A 660 -53.39 -37.35 5.65
N GLY A 661 -53.35 -38.20 4.62
CA GLY A 661 -54.56 -38.60 3.90
C GLY A 661 -55.08 -37.76 2.73
N GLN A 662 -54.73 -38.16 1.49
CA GLN A 662 -55.61 -38.43 0.33
C GLN A 662 -54.87 -38.18 -1.00
N GLY A 663 -54.76 -39.19 -1.87
CA GLY A 663 -54.13 -38.99 -3.19
C GLY A 663 -54.00 -40.24 -4.06
N ARG A 664 -55.11 -40.65 -4.64
CA ARG A 664 -55.34 -41.79 -5.55
C ARG A 664 -54.58 -41.72 -6.90
N LYS A 665 -53.87 -42.83 -7.24
CA LYS A 665 -53.57 -43.45 -8.59
C LYS A 665 -52.82 -42.58 -9.63
N GLU A 666 -51.86 -43.04 -10.45
CA GLU A 666 -51.76 -44.21 -11.36
C GLU A 666 -50.26 -44.53 -11.66
N ARG A 667 -49.81 -45.80 -11.57
CA ARG A 667 -49.27 -46.70 -12.64
C ARG A 667 -48.22 -46.07 -13.58
N SER A 668 -46.92 -46.38 -13.46
CA SER A 668 -46.20 -47.61 -13.92
C SER A 668 -46.34 -47.87 -15.43
N ASP A 669 -45.25 -47.75 -16.21
CA ASP A 669 -44.33 -48.86 -16.53
C ASP A 669 -43.26 -48.45 -17.56
N VAL A 670 -42.14 -49.15 -17.48
CA VAL A 670 -40.79 -48.89 -18.04
C VAL A 670 -40.59 -49.70 -19.37
N PRO A 671 -39.36 -50.00 -19.86
CA PRO A 671 -38.64 -49.48 -21.05
C PRO A 671 -38.45 -50.50 -22.20
N VAL A 672 -37.76 -50.12 -23.30
CA VAL A 672 -36.89 -50.95 -24.19
C VAL A 672 -35.98 -49.95 -24.96
N GLU A 673 -34.68 -49.79 -24.71
CA GLU A 673 -33.46 -50.53 -25.13
C GLU A 673 -33.19 -50.72 -26.64
N GLU A 674 -31.95 -50.32 -27.03
CA GLU A 674 -31.10 -50.80 -28.16
C GLU A 674 -31.56 -50.42 -29.60
N ASP A 675 -30.74 -49.87 -30.53
CA ASP A 675 -29.39 -50.25 -30.98
C ASP A 675 -28.75 -49.17 -31.92
N GLU A 676 -27.41 -49.23 -32.00
CA GLU A 676 -26.48 -49.09 -33.16
C GLU A 676 -26.47 -47.81 -34.04
N GLU A 677 -25.38 -47.03 -34.00
CA GLU A 677 -24.30 -46.91 -35.01
C GLU A 677 -24.70 -46.19 -36.31
N ASP A 678 -24.05 -45.04 -36.61
CA ASP A 678 -23.46 -44.74 -37.93
C ASP A 678 -22.82 -43.34 -37.98
N GLU A 679 -21.49 -43.37 -38.19
CA GLU A 679 -20.62 -42.62 -39.10
C GLU A 679 -20.98 -41.23 -39.70
N GLU A 680 -19.92 -40.42 -39.72
CA GLU A 680 -19.47 -39.47 -40.77
C GLU A 680 -19.97 -38.00 -40.79
N GLU A 681 -18.95 -37.14 -40.61
CA GLU A 681 -18.64 -35.88 -41.31
C GLU A 681 -19.73 -35.19 -42.13
N GLU A 682 -19.99 -33.90 -41.88
CA GLU A 682 -19.77 -32.92 -42.95
C GLU A 682 -19.64 -31.45 -42.49
N GLU A 683 -18.79 -30.79 -43.25
CA GLU A 683 -18.21 -29.46 -43.19
C GLU A 683 -19.26 -28.35 -43.44
N TRP A 684 -19.39 -27.42 -42.48
CA TRP A 684 -20.23 -26.24 -42.59
C TRP A 684 -19.57 -25.17 -43.48
N LYS A 685 -20.18 -24.87 -44.63
CA LYS A 685 -19.94 -23.66 -45.44
C LYS A 685 -21.20 -22.81 -45.43
N GLY A 686 -21.13 -21.68 -44.72
CA GLY A 686 -22.21 -20.71 -44.59
C GLY A 686 -22.52 -19.93 -45.87
N PHE A 687 -23.41 -18.94 -45.74
CA PHE A 687 -23.40 -17.66 -46.45
C PHE A 687 -24.30 -16.65 -45.70
N ASP A 688 -23.82 -15.40 -45.63
CA ASP A 688 -24.48 -14.07 -45.58
C ASP A 688 -25.82 -13.95 -44.81
N ASP A 689 -26.05 -13.04 -43.85
CA ASP A 689 -25.52 -11.69 -43.54
C ASP A 689 -25.24 -11.49 -42.04
#